data_AF-A0A0V0SAV8-F1
#
_entry.id   AF-A0A0V0SAV8-F1
#
_cell.length_a   1.000
_cell.length_b   1.000
_cell.length_c   1.000
_cell.angle_alpha   90.00
_cell.angle_beta   90.00
_cell.angle_gamma   90.00
#
_symmetry.space_group_name_H-M   'P 1'
#
loop_
_entity.id
_entity.type
_entity.pdbx_description
1 polymer ?
#
loop_
_entity_poly.entity_id
_entity_poly.type
_entity_poly.pdbx_seq_one_letter_code
_entity_poly.pdbx_strand_id
1 'polypeptide(L)'
;MQLVAQQSIVYKAPGQVNGKIIVAGAAGNWQDGAGAINAANGHSFAKALEHVVGNDGTIKFLAYNNAPPRVPKVKTKSNSKGVIILSTNADAAAWIVHTVPGFPIPKTVYTWPAAETAKGHLLLCLTIPESQINAIAASLLFIQPIIHYNDIPETETAAMPYFGKLIKGEIPTLPPFTSRGSIRTENAGGPVTVHIYSKSESSKYEIYKKFIVKALKKTIKVWSRRDNKLKGDCRVSQRHIRLITSPASVSGHNTNLELDETSWAVSDPGNIFCHIDKPYFKDQAKEPSLAVCIENNDIFARFNEIAAQLDNCPAIVYKAPGQDTGKIILAGAAASWDNGATALMNAAGHSFGKTLEHVIGNNDRIKFLAYNNIPPRVPKVKTKSNSKGVIVLSTAADAAAWIVHTVPGFPAAKTGYTWPVAENARGHLFICLTISESQINAIAASLLLVQPLVHYNDIPETETAAMPYFNKLKEGRTPTLPPFTSKRSIRTENAGGPVTVHIYSKSETSKYVWSRRDNKLKGDCRVLQRNIRLIKSPTAINGHNTNLEADETNWAVSDPGNIFCKVDKPYFRNQTREPAMAICIENNDIFARFSEIAAQLEDCPLSIVYKAPGQVNGKIIVAGAAGNWQDGAGAINAANGHSFAKALEHVVGNDGTIKFLAYNNAPPRVPKVKTKSNSKGVIILSTNADAAAWIVHTVPGFPIPKTVYTWPAAETAKGHLLLCLTIPESQINAIAASLLFIQPIIHYNDIPETETAAMPYFGKLIKGEIPTLPPFTSRGSIRTENAGGPVTVHIYSKSESSKYEIYKKIIVKALKKTIKVWSRRDNKLKGDCRVSQRHIRLITSPASVSGHNTNLELDETSWAVSDPGNIFCHIDKPYFKDQAKEPSLAVCIENNDIFARFNEIAAQLDNCP
;
A
#
# COMPACT_ATOMS: atom_id res chain seq x y z
N MET A 1 43.17 -31.75 -14.79
CA MET A 1 41.83 -32.34 -14.61
C MET A 1 41.04 -31.34 -13.77
N GLN A 2 40.00 -30.72 -14.32
CA GLN A 2 39.44 -29.51 -13.68
C GLN A 2 38.46 -29.92 -12.57
N LEU A 3 38.88 -29.78 -11.31
CA LEU A 3 37.95 -29.74 -10.17
C LEU A 3 36.87 -28.70 -10.51
N VAL A 4 35.65 -29.17 -10.75
CA VAL A 4 34.67 -28.42 -11.55
C VAL A 4 34.40 -27.06 -10.92
N ALA A 5 34.82 -26.00 -11.61
CA ALA A 5 34.74 -24.65 -11.12
C ALA A 5 33.29 -24.20 -11.02
N GLN A 6 32.76 -24.05 -9.80
CA GLN A 6 31.67 -23.15 -9.43
C GLN A 6 31.35 -23.24 -7.94
N GLN A 7 31.32 -22.07 -7.29
CA GLN A 7 30.66 -21.95 -5.98
C GLN A 7 29.18 -22.27 -6.18
N SER A 8 28.68 -23.28 -5.47
CA SER A 8 27.29 -23.69 -5.59
C SER A 8 26.65 -23.97 -4.24
N ILE A 9 25.39 -23.57 -4.12
CA ILE A 9 24.53 -23.89 -2.98
C ILE A 9 23.34 -24.66 -3.52
N VAL A 10 23.19 -25.91 -3.05
CA VAL A 10 22.01 -26.72 -3.29
C VAL A 10 21.15 -26.70 -2.02
N TYR A 11 19.89 -26.27 -2.18
CA TYR A 11 18.88 -26.35 -1.14
C TYR A 11 17.81 -27.37 -1.56
N LYS A 12 17.78 -28.51 -0.86
CA LYS A 12 16.77 -29.56 -1.01
C LYS A 12 15.69 -29.35 0.05
N ALA A 13 14.48 -28.96 -0.35
CA ALA A 13 13.37 -28.82 0.59
C ALA A 13 12.86 -30.19 1.12
N PRO A 14 12.13 -30.23 2.24
CA PRO A 14 11.46 -31.44 2.74
C PRO A 14 10.63 -32.15 1.66
N GLY A 15 10.74 -33.48 1.59
CA GLY A 15 10.04 -34.32 0.61
C GLY A 15 10.46 -34.18 -0.86
N GLN A 16 11.23 -33.16 -1.23
CA GLN A 16 11.69 -32.95 -2.61
C GLN A 16 12.94 -33.79 -2.93
N VAL A 17 12.97 -34.40 -4.11
CA VAL A 17 14.16 -35.10 -4.65
C VAL A 17 15.00 -34.19 -5.55
N ASN A 18 14.39 -33.22 -6.21
CA ASN A 18 15.08 -32.19 -6.98
C ASN A 18 15.43 -31.02 -6.05
N GLY A 19 16.72 -30.75 -5.88
CA GLY A 19 17.20 -29.58 -5.15
C GLY A 19 17.12 -28.33 -6.01
N LYS A 20 16.86 -27.18 -5.40
CA LYS A 20 17.06 -25.87 -6.03
C LYS A 20 18.53 -25.50 -5.89
N ILE A 21 19.16 -25.03 -6.96
CA ILE A 21 20.58 -24.67 -7.00
C ILE A 21 20.77 -23.17 -7.29
N ILE A 22 21.74 -22.57 -6.61
CA ILE A 22 22.36 -21.30 -6.99
C ILE A 22 23.80 -21.60 -7.39
N VAL A 23 24.22 -21.04 -8.52
CA VAL A 23 25.57 -21.16 -9.07
C VAL A 23 26.14 -19.75 -9.23
N ALA A 24 27.29 -19.46 -8.62
CA ALA A 24 27.92 -18.15 -8.78
C ALA A 24 28.39 -17.94 -10.23
N GLY A 25 28.01 -16.81 -10.83
CA GLY A 25 28.40 -16.41 -12.19
C GLY A 25 27.45 -16.81 -13.32
N ALA A 26 26.47 -17.70 -13.08
CA ALA A 26 25.34 -17.90 -13.97
C ALA A 26 24.17 -17.01 -13.51
N ALA A 27 23.36 -16.49 -14.44
CA ALA A 27 22.28 -15.52 -14.20
C ALA A 27 21.54 -15.78 -12.88
N GLY A 28 21.85 -14.97 -11.85
CA GLY A 28 21.82 -15.35 -10.44
C GLY A 28 20.43 -15.55 -9.86
N ASN A 29 19.73 -16.60 -10.29
CA ASN A 29 18.40 -17.05 -9.87
C ASN A 29 18.49 -18.48 -9.31
N TRP A 30 17.48 -18.88 -8.54
CA TRP A 30 17.27 -20.30 -8.24
C TRP A 30 16.97 -21.05 -9.54
N GLN A 31 17.75 -22.08 -9.82
CA GLN A 31 17.49 -23.03 -10.90
C GLN A 31 17.09 -24.39 -10.31
N ASP A 32 16.38 -25.20 -11.10
CA ASP A 32 16.20 -26.60 -10.76
C ASP A 32 17.51 -27.37 -11.00
N GLY A 33 17.88 -28.25 -10.08
CA GLY A 33 19.00 -29.16 -10.29
C GLY A 33 18.74 -30.06 -11.49
N ALA A 34 19.74 -30.23 -12.36
CA ALA A 34 19.65 -31.02 -13.60
C ALA A 34 19.36 -32.52 -13.38
N GLY A 35 19.37 -32.99 -12.13
CA GLY A 35 18.95 -34.33 -11.73
C GLY A 35 18.57 -34.37 -10.25
N ALA A 36 17.91 -35.46 -9.85
CA ALA A 36 17.53 -35.70 -8.46
C ALA A 36 18.76 -35.97 -7.57
N ILE A 37 18.76 -35.45 -6.35
CA ILE A 37 19.89 -35.53 -5.41
C ILE A 37 20.16 -36.94 -4.85
N ASN A 38 19.26 -37.89 -5.12
CA ASN A 38 19.43 -39.30 -4.79
C ASN A 38 19.92 -40.15 -5.97
N ALA A 39 20.08 -39.56 -7.16
CA ALA A 39 20.64 -40.24 -8.33
C ALA A 39 22.17 -40.13 -8.35
N ALA A 40 22.87 -41.20 -8.73
CA ALA A 40 24.33 -41.18 -8.80
C ALA A 40 24.92 -40.28 -9.91
N ASN A 41 24.08 -39.78 -10.82
CA ASN A 41 24.46 -38.99 -11.99
C ASN A 41 23.47 -37.82 -12.21
N GLY A 42 23.88 -36.81 -12.97
CA GLY A 42 23.00 -35.74 -13.46
C GLY A 42 22.82 -34.53 -12.52
N HIS A 43 23.19 -34.63 -11.24
CA HIS A 43 23.19 -33.48 -10.33
C HIS A 43 24.61 -33.02 -9.97
N SER A 44 24.78 -31.71 -9.77
CA SER A 44 26.08 -31.05 -9.54
C SER A 44 26.89 -31.65 -8.37
N PHE A 45 26.20 -32.15 -7.35
CA PHE A 45 26.83 -32.60 -6.12
C PHE A 45 27.30 -34.07 -6.16
N ALA A 46 26.68 -34.93 -6.97
CA ALA A 46 27.28 -36.23 -7.31
C ALA A 46 28.58 -36.02 -8.10
N LYS A 47 28.57 -35.06 -9.05
CA LYS A 47 29.76 -34.68 -9.81
C LYS A 47 30.87 -34.13 -8.90
N ALA A 48 30.56 -33.23 -7.98
CA ALA A 48 31.53 -32.69 -7.01
C ALA A 48 32.14 -33.76 -6.07
N LEU A 49 31.45 -34.88 -5.87
CA LEU A 49 31.90 -35.99 -5.01
C LEU A 49 32.38 -37.22 -5.80
N GLU A 50 32.50 -37.17 -7.12
CA GLU A 50 32.77 -38.36 -7.95
C GLU A 50 34.08 -39.07 -7.54
N HIS A 51 35.12 -38.31 -7.19
CA HIS A 51 36.41 -38.84 -6.71
C HIS A 51 36.44 -39.14 -5.20
N VAL A 52 35.38 -38.78 -4.47
CA VAL A 52 35.15 -39.15 -3.05
C VAL A 52 34.45 -40.51 -2.96
N VAL A 53 33.54 -40.79 -3.90
CA VAL A 53 32.81 -42.06 -4.03
C VAL A 53 33.56 -43.09 -4.89
N GLY A 54 34.35 -42.64 -5.86
CA GLY A 54 35.20 -43.46 -6.72
C GLY A 54 36.66 -43.56 -6.25
N ASN A 55 37.44 -44.37 -6.98
CA ASN A 55 38.89 -44.45 -6.81
C ASN A 55 39.58 -43.52 -7.81
N ASP A 56 40.41 -42.61 -7.28
CA ASP A 56 41.30 -41.76 -8.05
C ASP A 56 42.71 -41.78 -7.43
N GLY A 57 43.73 -41.87 -8.28
CA GLY A 57 45.13 -41.87 -7.84
C GLY A 57 45.60 -40.50 -7.34
N THR A 58 45.02 -39.43 -7.89
CA THR A 58 45.47 -38.04 -7.78
C THR A 58 44.58 -37.15 -6.92
N ILE A 59 43.32 -37.54 -6.68
CA ILE A 59 42.43 -36.84 -5.76
C ILE A 59 42.45 -37.50 -4.37
N LYS A 60 42.64 -36.68 -3.34
CA LYS A 60 42.66 -37.07 -1.92
C LYS A 60 41.67 -36.22 -1.13
N PHE A 61 41.14 -36.75 -0.04
CA PHE A 61 40.17 -36.04 0.77
C PHE A 61 40.16 -36.44 2.25
N LEU A 62 39.64 -35.50 3.05
CA LEU A 62 39.26 -35.68 4.45
C LEU A 62 37.75 -35.51 4.56
N ALA A 63 37.05 -36.51 5.09
CA ALA A 63 35.61 -36.45 5.33
C ALA A 63 35.30 -36.43 6.83
N TYR A 64 34.45 -35.49 7.24
CA TYR A 64 34.01 -35.33 8.62
C TYR A 64 32.48 -35.27 8.72
N ASN A 65 31.92 -35.92 9.74
CA ASN A 65 30.47 -35.92 9.99
C ASN A 65 30.20 -36.29 11.45
N ASN A 66 29.27 -35.60 12.11
CA ASN A 66 28.88 -35.91 13.49
C ASN A 66 28.04 -37.19 13.62
N ALA A 67 27.43 -37.65 12.52
CA ALA A 67 26.77 -38.94 12.37
C ALA A 67 27.35 -39.64 11.13
N PRO A 68 28.59 -40.17 11.19
CA PRO A 68 29.26 -40.73 10.02
C PRO A 68 28.60 -42.06 9.57
N PRO A 69 28.62 -42.39 8.27
CA PRO A 69 27.99 -43.59 7.75
C PRO A 69 28.61 -44.85 8.35
N ARG A 70 27.77 -45.88 8.56
CA ARG A 70 28.16 -47.20 9.07
C ARG A 70 28.82 -47.23 10.46
N VAL A 71 28.89 -46.11 11.19
CA VAL A 71 29.38 -46.06 12.58
C VAL A 71 28.21 -45.78 13.55
N PRO A 72 27.63 -46.80 14.20
CA PRO A 72 26.49 -46.60 15.10
C PRO A 72 26.89 -45.96 16.44
N LYS A 73 25.96 -45.22 17.06
CA LYS A 73 26.04 -44.71 18.44
C LYS A 73 27.21 -43.76 18.77
N VAL A 74 27.78 -43.10 17.76
CA VAL A 74 28.80 -42.05 17.94
C VAL A 74 28.25 -40.91 18.82
N LYS A 75 29.00 -40.56 19.89
CA LYS A 75 28.66 -39.44 20.78
C LYS A 75 29.61 -38.27 20.52
N THR A 76 29.08 -37.18 19.97
CA THR A 76 29.80 -35.90 19.84
C THR A 76 28.86 -34.73 20.08
N LYS A 77 29.44 -33.59 20.50
CA LYS A 77 28.73 -32.31 20.60
C LYS A 77 28.85 -31.48 19.32
N SER A 78 29.66 -31.89 18.34
CA SER A 78 29.74 -31.22 17.04
C SER A 78 28.49 -31.51 16.21
N ASN A 79 28.06 -30.55 15.38
CA ASN A 79 27.03 -30.78 14.36
C ASN A 79 27.60 -30.79 12.94
N SER A 80 28.82 -30.30 12.77
CA SER A 80 29.44 -30.04 11.48
C SER A 80 29.73 -31.29 10.68
N LYS A 81 29.53 -31.17 9.36
CA LYS A 81 29.74 -32.22 8.37
C LYS A 81 30.28 -31.59 7.09
N GLY A 82 31.12 -32.32 6.38
CA GLY A 82 31.76 -31.82 5.18
C GLY A 82 32.89 -32.70 4.66
N VAL A 83 33.46 -32.26 3.55
CA VAL A 83 34.59 -32.90 2.89
C VAL A 83 35.56 -31.81 2.46
N ILE A 84 36.85 -32.01 2.71
CA ILE A 84 37.94 -31.26 2.10
C ILE A 84 38.54 -32.17 1.04
N ILE A 85 38.57 -31.73 -0.22
CA ILE A 85 39.10 -32.46 -1.37
C ILE A 85 40.30 -31.66 -1.90
N LEU A 86 41.39 -32.31 -2.26
CA LEU A 86 42.53 -31.70 -2.95
C LEU A 86 43.06 -32.60 -4.07
N SER A 87 43.78 -32.00 -5.01
CA SER A 87 44.51 -32.71 -6.06
C SER A 87 46.01 -32.71 -5.78
N THR A 88 46.66 -33.88 -5.84
CA THR A 88 48.12 -34.01 -5.65
C THR A 88 48.91 -33.74 -6.94
N ASN A 89 48.29 -33.13 -7.96
CA ASN A 89 48.93 -32.78 -9.23
C ASN A 89 48.63 -31.35 -9.72
N ALA A 90 47.91 -30.56 -8.93
CA ALA A 90 47.55 -29.17 -9.22
C ALA A 90 47.17 -28.46 -7.91
N ASP A 91 47.49 -27.17 -7.77
CA ASP A 91 47.00 -26.30 -6.66
C ASP A 91 45.50 -26.05 -6.83
N ALA A 92 44.70 -27.07 -6.50
CA ALA A 92 43.26 -27.09 -6.70
C ALA A 92 42.60 -27.92 -5.59
N ALA A 93 41.71 -27.29 -4.85
CA ALA A 93 40.98 -27.89 -3.75
C ALA A 93 39.50 -27.48 -3.74
N ALA A 94 38.69 -28.25 -3.02
CA ALA A 94 37.30 -27.94 -2.78
C ALA A 94 36.94 -28.20 -1.32
N TRP A 95 36.18 -27.28 -0.72
CA TRP A 95 35.58 -27.46 0.59
C TRP A 95 34.06 -27.56 0.46
N ILE A 96 33.54 -28.70 0.89
CA ILE A 96 32.12 -29.02 0.91
C ILE A 96 31.64 -28.99 2.36
N VAL A 97 30.53 -28.30 2.60
CA VAL A 97 29.84 -28.26 3.91
C VAL A 97 28.38 -28.66 3.71
N HIS A 98 27.86 -29.56 4.54
CA HIS A 98 26.49 -30.06 4.37
C HIS A 98 25.80 -30.39 5.70
N THR A 99 24.49 -30.56 5.61
CA THR A 99 23.61 -30.90 6.74
C THR A 99 23.31 -32.40 6.87
N VAL A 100 23.50 -33.17 5.80
CA VAL A 100 23.08 -34.58 5.66
C VAL A 100 23.85 -35.54 6.60
N PRO A 101 23.21 -36.20 7.58
CA PRO A 101 23.83 -37.27 8.37
C PRO A 101 24.01 -38.56 7.55
N GLY A 102 24.98 -39.41 7.92
CA GLY A 102 25.24 -40.68 7.24
C GLY A 102 25.82 -40.54 5.83
N PHE A 103 26.51 -39.43 5.54
CA PHE A 103 26.92 -39.04 4.19
C PHE A 103 28.24 -38.22 4.21
N PRO A 104 29.08 -38.25 3.16
CA PRO A 104 29.11 -39.26 2.09
C PRO A 104 29.70 -40.57 2.60
N ILE A 105 29.53 -41.67 1.86
CA ILE A 105 30.22 -42.94 2.16
C ILE A 105 31.54 -42.98 1.34
N PRO A 106 32.73 -42.87 1.97
CA PRO A 106 34.02 -42.82 1.27
C PRO A 106 34.29 -44.07 0.42
N LYS A 107 34.83 -43.87 -0.80
CA LYS A 107 35.28 -44.94 -1.72
C LYS A 107 34.24 -46.05 -1.98
N THR A 108 32.96 -45.69 -1.98
CA THR A 108 31.85 -46.56 -2.38
C THR A 108 30.86 -45.77 -3.23
N VAL A 109 30.09 -46.44 -4.09
CA VAL A 109 29.11 -45.81 -5.00
C VAL A 109 28.23 -44.75 -4.32
N TYR A 110 27.91 -43.68 -5.06
CA TYR A 110 27.09 -42.58 -4.55
C TYR A 110 25.77 -43.10 -3.95
N THR A 111 25.60 -42.88 -2.65
CA THR A 111 24.47 -43.40 -1.87
C THR A 111 23.87 -42.27 -1.04
N TRP A 112 22.63 -41.87 -1.37
CA TRP A 112 21.88 -40.90 -0.57
C TRP A 112 21.12 -41.61 0.58
N PRO A 113 21.19 -41.14 1.83
CA PRO A 113 20.44 -41.72 2.94
C PRO A 113 18.93 -41.54 2.77
N ALA A 114 18.18 -42.63 2.55
CA ALA A 114 16.76 -42.58 2.20
C ALA A 114 15.87 -41.83 3.22
N ALA A 115 16.19 -41.91 4.52
CA ALA A 115 15.47 -41.18 5.58
C ALA A 115 15.58 -39.64 5.46
N GLU A 116 16.66 -39.15 4.84
CA GLU A 116 16.95 -37.73 4.68
C GLU A 116 16.27 -37.13 3.43
N THR A 117 15.64 -37.96 2.58
CA THR A 117 14.76 -37.48 1.50
C THR A 117 13.54 -36.74 2.05
N ALA A 118 12.99 -37.17 3.18
CA ALA A 118 11.83 -36.52 3.81
C ALA A 118 12.15 -35.12 4.38
N LYS A 119 13.43 -34.80 4.61
CA LYS A 119 13.88 -33.60 5.33
C LYS A 119 14.45 -32.52 4.41
N GLY A 120 14.56 -31.30 4.95
CA GLY A 120 15.24 -30.17 4.32
C GLY A 120 16.75 -30.22 4.56
N HIS A 121 17.54 -30.00 3.50
CA HIS A 121 19.00 -30.05 3.53
C HIS A 121 19.63 -28.97 2.65
N LEU A 122 20.71 -28.38 3.16
CA LEU A 122 21.61 -27.49 2.43
C LEU A 122 22.97 -28.17 2.26
N LEU A 123 23.54 -28.00 1.07
CA LEU A 123 24.88 -28.43 0.68
C LEU A 123 25.56 -27.25 -0.02
N LEU A 124 26.74 -26.88 0.47
CA LEU A 124 27.57 -25.79 -0.02
C LEU A 124 28.87 -26.39 -0.57
N CYS A 125 29.26 -25.99 -1.77
CA CYS A 125 30.54 -26.35 -2.39
C CYS A 125 31.33 -25.07 -2.74
N LEU A 126 32.58 -25.01 -2.27
CA LEU A 126 33.50 -23.89 -2.47
C LEU A 126 34.79 -24.40 -3.15
N THR A 127 35.07 -23.97 -4.37
CA THR A 127 36.39 -24.13 -5.01
C THR A 127 37.38 -23.16 -4.38
N ILE A 128 38.56 -23.65 -4.00
CA ILE A 128 39.59 -22.93 -3.24
C ILE A 128 40.99 -23.36 -3.70
N PRO A 129 42.01 -22.49 -3.65
CA PRO A 129 43.39 -22.94 -3.76
C PRO A 129 43.79 -23.71 -2.49
N GLU A 130 44.73 -24.64 -2.64
CA GLU A 130 45.17 -25.57 -1.60
C GLU A 130 45.72 -24.83 -0.37
N SER A 131 46.37 -23.69 -0.60
CA SER A 131 46.84 -22.75 0.44
C SER A 131 45.78 -22.34 1.48
N GLN A 132 44.48 -22.43 1.16
CA GLN A 132 43.40 -22.09 2.09
C GLN A 132 43.05 -23.23 3.06
N ILE A 133 43.46 -24.48 2.79
CA ILE A 133 43.10 -25.66 3.59
C ILE A 133 43.53 -25.50 5.05
N ASN A 134 44.74 -24.99 5.30
CA ASN A 134 45.25 -24.78 6.65
C ASN A 134 44.43 -23.75 7.46
N ALA A 135 43.85 -22.74 6.80
CA ALA A 135 42.97 -21.74 7.44
C ALA A 135 41.57 -22.31 7.76
N ILE A 136 41.07 -23.21 6.91
CA ILE A 136 39.87 -24.01 7.20
C ILE A 136 40.13 -24.92 8.39
N ALA A 137 41.24 -25.67 8.38
CA ALA A 137 41.61 -26.58 9.46
C ALA A 137 41.77 -25.85 10.81
N ALA A 138 42.38 -24.66 10.82
CA ALA A 138 42.46 -23.79 12.00
C ALA A 138 41.09 -23.44 12.61
N SER A 139 40.04 -23.38 11.79
CA SER A 139 38.65 -23.15 12.23
C SER A 139 37.96 -24.45 12.65
N LEU A 140 38.22 -25.56 11.95
CA LEU A 140 37.66 -26.88 12.29
C LEU A 140 38.20 -27.42 13.64
N LEU A 141 39.41 -27.06 14.05
CA LEU A 141 39.95 -27.42 15.38
C LEU A 141 39.03 -26.98 16.55
N PHE A 142 38.38 -25.83 16.43
CA PHE A 142 37.50 -25.33 17.49
C PHE A 142 36.21 -26.14 17.62
N ILE A 143 35.77 -26.79 16.54
CA ILE A 143 34.45 -27.43 16.49
C ILE A 143 34.48 -28.94 16.73
N GLN A 144 35.68 -29.51 16.88
CA GLN A 144 35.92 -30.92 17.24
C GLN A 144 35.10 -31.90 16.38
N PRO A 145 35.20 -31.81 15.03
CA PRO A 145 34.42 -32.66 14.14
C PRO A 145 34.96 -34.10 14.16
N ILE A 146 34.10 -35.08 13.90
CA ILE A 146 34.54 -36.47 13.77
C ILE A 146 34.96 -36.72 12.34
N ILE A 147 36.27 -36.84 12.15
CA ILE A 147 36.91 -37.30 10.92
C ILE A 147 36.68 -38.81 10.85
N HIS A 148 36.00 -39.26 9.80
CA HIS A 148 35.70 -40.68 9.59
C HIS A 148 36.44 -41.26 8.37
N TYR A 149 37.15 -40.40 7.62
CA TYR A 149 38.06 -40.79 6.56
C TYR A 149 39.09 -39.69 6.29
N ASN A 150 40.34 -40.08 6.03
CA ASN A 150 41.39 -39.22 5.52
C ASN A 150 42.36 -40.06 4.69
N ASP A 151 42.53 -39.75 3.41
CA ASP A 151 43.61 -40.29 2.55
C ASP A 151 44.60 -39.21 2.08
N ILE A 152 44.51 -37.98 2.61
CA ILE A 152 45.46 -36.90 2.32
C ILE A 152 46.85 -37.24 2.90
N PRO A 153 47.91 -37.29 2.08
CA PRO A 153 49.28 -37.59 2.52
C PRO A 153 49.90 -36.54 3.45
N GLU A 154 50.89 -36.95 4.23
CA GLU A 154 51.71 -36.04 5.04
C GLU A 154 52.57 -35.10 4.17
N THR A 155 52.90 -35.48 2.93
CA THR A 155 53.66 -34.64 1.98
C THR A 155 52.94 -33.36 1.62
N GLU A 156 51.65 -33.44 1.31
CA GLU A 156 50.81 -32.27 0.99
C GLU A 156 50.59 -31.40 2.24
N THR A 157 50.50 -32.04 3.41
CA THR A 157 50.10 -31.37 4.67
C THR A 157 51.28 -30.90 5.53
N ALA A 158 52.52 -31.10 5.07
CA ALA A 158 53.75 -30.72 5.78
C ALA A 158 53.79 -29.22 6.14
N ALA A 159 53.28 -28.36 5.26
CA ALA A 159 53.17 -26.91 5.50
C ALA A 159 51.88 -26.47 6.23
N MET A 160 51.02 -27.43 6.63
CA MET A 160 49.68 -27.19 7.18
C MET A 160 49.57 -27.62 8.65
N PRO A 161 50.22 -26.90 9.60
CA PRO A 161 50.28 -27.33 11.00
C PRO A 161 48.90 -27.48 11.66
N TYR A 162 47.88 -26.69 11.28
CA TYR A 162 46.54 -26.85 11.84
C TYR A 162 45.80 -28.06 11.26
N PHE A 163 46.11 -28.46 10.01
CA PHE A 163 45.60 -29.71 9.44
C PHE A 163 46.19 -30.92 10.18
N GLY A 164 47.51 -30.94 10.41
CA GLY A 164 48.18 -31.97 11.20
C GLY A 164 47.61 -32.13 12.61
N LYS A 165 47.21 -31.02 13.25
CA LYS A 165 46.51 -31.03 14.54
C LYS A 165 45.08 -31.56 14.44
N LEU A 166 44.37 -31.21 13.37
CA LEU A 166 42.98 -31.61 13.14
C LEU A 166 42.87 -33.13 12.96
N ILE A 167 43.74 -33.75 12.15
CA ILE A 167 43.77 -35.21 11.96
C ILE A 167 44.18 -35.98 13.22
N LYS A 168 44.97 -35.37 14.11
CA LYS A 168 45.34 -35.92 15.43
C LYS A 168 44.25 -35.76 16.48
N GLY A 169 43.16 -35.04 16.18
CA GLY A 169 42.09 -34.75 17.13
C GLY A 169 42.49 -33.79 18.26
N GLU A 170 43.53 -32.96 18.06
CA GLU A 170 43.92 -31.94 19.03
C GLU A 170 42.82 -30.88 19.20
N ILE A 171 42.70 -30.32 20.41
CA ILE A 171 41.67 -29.32 20.74
C ILE A 171 42.31 -28.05 21.34
N PRO A 172 41.78 -26.84 21.06
CA PRO A 172 42.27 -25.61 21.70
C PRO A 172 41.99 -25.61 23.22
N THR A 173 43.05 -25.74 24.02
CA THR A 173 43.01 -25.75 25.50
C THR A 173 43.18 -24.38 26.14
N LEU A 174 43.76 -23.41 25.42
CA LEU A 174 44.00 -22.04 25.89
C LEU A 174 43.09 -21.03 25.15
N PRO A 175 42.72 -19.91 25.80
CA PRO A 175 41.95 -18.84 25.16
C PRO A 175 42.77 -18.11 24.08
N PRO A 176 42.13 -17.49 23.06
CA PRO A 176 40.68 -17.35 22.89
C PRO A 176 40.00 -18.62 22.38
N PHE A 177 38.86 -18.98 22.99
CA PHE A 177 38.07 -20.17 22.62
C PHE A 177 37.15 -19.98 21.38
N THR A 178 37.45 -18.97 20.57
CA THR A 178 36.72 -18.62 19.35
C THR A 178 37.70 -18.19 18.27
N SER A 179 37.54 -18.67 17.04
CA SER A 179 38.34 -18.28 15.89
C SER A 179 37.51 -17.57 14.83
N ARG A 180 38.15 -16.58 14.20
CA ARG A 180 37.66 -15.81 13.06
C ARG A 180 38.69 -15.95 11.95
N GLY A 181 38.48 -16.93 11.07
CA GLY A 181 39.22 -17.06 9.82
C GLY A 181 38.51 -16.33 8.68
N SER A 182 39.23 -16.13 7.59
CA SER A 182 38.66 -15.82 6.28
C SER A 182 39.49 -16.52 5.21
N ILE A 183 38.83 -17.03 4.18
CA ILE A 183 39.46 -17.62 2.99
C ILE A 183 38.99 -16.90 1.73
N ARG A 184 39.72 -17.10 0.64
CA ARG A 184 39.28 -16.70 -0.71
C ARG A 184 39.04 -17.92 -1.57
N THR A 185 37.94 -17.87 -2.30
CA THR A 185 37.57 -18.87 -3.31
C THR A 185 38.32 -18.63 -4.61
N GLU A 186 38.51 -19.70 -5.37
CA GLU A 186 38.99 -19.65 -6.75
C GLU A 186 37.78 -19.41 -7.69
N ASN A 187 37.82 -18.36 -8.50
CA ASN A 187 36.70 -17.98 -9.36
C ASN A 187 37.18 -17.10 -10.54
N ALA A 188 36.85 -17.50 -11.76
CA ALA A 188 37.14 -16.74 -12.98
C ALA A 188 36.44 -15.36 -13.03
N GLY A 189 35.30 -15.20 -12.33
CA GLY A 189 34.60 -13.92 -12.18
C GLY A 189 35.08 -13.03 -11.03
N GLY A 190 36.12 -13.43 -10.29
CA GLY A 190 36.67 -12.69 -9.15
C GLY A 190 36.56 -13.47 -7.82
N PRO A 191 37.62 -13.53 -6.99
CA PRO A 191 37.61 -14.24 -5.71
C PRO A 191 36.54 -13.71 -4.74
N VAL A 192 35.70 -14.61 -4.22
CA VAL A 192 34.73 -14.29 -3.16
C VAL A 192 35.34 -14.55 -1.79
N THR A 193 35.22 -13.58 -0.88
CA THR A 193 35.60 -13.70 0.52
C THR A 193 34.61 -14.60 1.27
N VAL A 194 35.13 -15.58 2.01
CA VAL A 194 34.33 -16.41 2.91
C VAL A 194 34.90 -16.29 4.32
N HIS A 195 34.12 -15.73 5.24
CA HIS A 195 34.45 -15.64 6.66
C HIS A 195 34.05 -16.94 7.36
N ILE A 196 34.93 -17.44 8.22
CA ILE A 196 34.71 -18.67 9.00
C ILE A 196 34.72 -18.30 10.48
N TYR A 197 33.56 -18.39 11.12
CA TYR A 197 33.40 -18.16 12.55
C TYR A 197 33.25 -19.51 13.26
N SER A 198 34.18 -19.83 14.14
CA SER A 198 34.15 -21.09 14.91
C SER A 198 34.29 -20.84 16.41
N LYS A 199 33.65 -21.68 17.22
CA LYS A 199 33.74 -21.65 18.69
C LYS A 199 33.86 -23.05 19.25
N SER A 200 34.62 -23.20 20.33
CA SER A 200 34.61 -24.44 21.13
C SER A 200 33.60 -24.38 22.27
N GLU A 201 33.34 -25.53 22.90
CA GLU A 201 32.51 -25.64 24.10
C GLU A 201 32.98 -24.70 25.23
N SER A 202 34.27 -24.43 25.33
CA SER A 202 34.86 -23.57 26.37
C SER A 202 34.47 -22.09 26.22
N SER A 203 34.05 -21.65 25.03
CA SER A 203 33.69 -20.24 24.78
C SER A 203 32.49 -19.73 25.58
N LYS A 204 31.50 -20.61 25.86
CA LYS A 204 30.18 -20.27 26.45
C LYS A 204 29.42 -19.15 25.70
N TYR A 205 29.84 -18.81 24.49
CA TYR A 205 29.14 -17.91 23.59
C TYR A 205 28.15 -18.72 22.77
N GLU A 206 26.98 -18.15 22.47
CA GLU A 206 26.12 -18.70 21.41
C GLU A 206 26.57 -18.08 20.07
N ILE A 207 26.53 -18.86 18.99
CA ILE A 207 27.19 -18.50 17.73
C ILE A 207 26.60 -17.25 17.05
N TYR A 208 25.31 -16.96 17.20
CA TYR A 208 24.60 -15.98 16.37
C TYR A 208 24.78 -14.54 16.85
N LYS A 209 24.28 -14.16 18.04
CA LYS A 209 24.29 -12.77 18.52
C LYS A 209 25.61 -12.43 19.22
N LYS A 210 26.13 -13.32 20.06
CA LYS A 210 27.37 -13.11 20.82
C LYS A 210 28.61 -13.21 19.95
N PHE A 211 28.54 -13.89 18.79
CA PHE A 211 29.69 -13.99 17.87
C PHE A 211 29.42 -13.39 16.47
N ILE A 212 28.54 -13.96 15.63
CA ILE A 212 28.33 -13.48 14.24
C ILE A 212 27.89 -12.00 14.19
N VAL A 213 26.83 -11.60 14.90
CA VAL A 213 26.36 -10.20 14.94
C VAL A 213 27.44 -9.24 15.45
N LYS A 214 28.22 -9.64 16.47
CA LYS A 214 29.36 -8.84 16.96
C LYS A 214 30.52 -8.76 15.96
N ALA A 215 30.76 -9.82 15.18
CA ALA A 215 31.82 -9.88 14.19
C ALA A 215 31.47 -9.05 12.94
N LEU A 216 30.28 -9.26 12.39
CA LEU A 216 29.75 -8.55 11.22
C LEU A 216 29.39 -7.08 11.53
N LYS A 217 29.13 -6.75 12.79
CA LYS A 217 28.58 -5.45 13.24
C LYS A 217 27.24 -5.07 12.57
N LYS A 218 26.51 -6.07 12.05
CA LYS A 218 25.25 -5.96 11.32
C LYS A 218 24.16 -6.78 12.03
N THR A 219 22.90 -6.42 11.81
CA THR A 219 21.77 -7.30 12.13
C THR A 219 21.80 -8.52 11.21
N ILE A 220 21.26 -9.65 11.66
CA ILE A 220 21.07 -10.84 10.81
C ILE A 220 19.63 -11.34 10.89
N LYS A 221 19.07 -11.78 9.76
CA LYS A 221 17.84 -12.57 9.69
C LYS A 221 18.21 -14.04 9.70
N VAL A 222 17.57 -14.86 10.55
CA VAL A 222 17.98 -16.26 10.82
C VAL A 222 16.84 -17.22 10.50
N TRP A 223 17.11 -18.21 9.65
CA TRP A 223 16.31 -19.41 9.47
C TRP A 223 16.99 -20.54 10.23
N SER A 224 16.34 -21.06 11.26
CA SER A 224 16.89 -22.12 12.08
C SER A 224 15.82 -22.69 13.01
N ARG A 225 15.89 -24.00 13.27
CA ARG A 225 15.17 -24.60 14.40
C ARG A 225 15.56 -23.87 15.68
N ARG A 226 14.56 -23.52 16.49
CA ARG A 226 14.73 -22.66 17.67
C ARG A 226 14.05 -23.23 18.90
N ASP A 227 14.59 -22.91 20.07
CA ASP A 227 13.97 -23.25 21.35
C ASP A 227 13.15 -22.06 21.86
N ASN A 228 12.29 -22.29 22.85
CA ASN A 228 11.48 -21.22 23.44
C ASN A 228 12.31 -20.26 24.33
N LYS A 229 13.64 -20.45 24.43
CA LYS A 229 14.51 -19.72 25.37
C LYS A 229 15.29 -18.60 24.68
N LEU A 230 15.64 -18.73 23.40
CA LEU A 230 16.25 -17.66 22.61
C LEU A 230 15.20 -16.95 21.74
N LYS A 231 14.88 -15.72 22.10
CA LYS A 231 14.06 -14.80 21.29
C LYS A 231 14.95 -13.89 20.43
N GLY A 232 14.40 -13.38 19.32
CA GLY A 232 14.97 -12.20 18.65
C GLY A 232 15.03 -11.01 19.62
N ASP A 233 16.02 -10.13 19.45
CA ASP A 233 16.26 -9.02 20.38
C ASP A 233 16.41 -7.69 19.64
N CYS A 234 15.31 -6.93 19.55
CA CYS A 234 15.27 -5.64 18.86
C CYS A 234 15.62 -4.42 19.76
N ARG A 235 16.22 -4.61 20.95
CA ARG A 235 16.39 -3.55 21.96
C ARG A 235 17.51 -2.53 21.67
N VAL A 236 18.40 -2.79 20.71
CA VAL A 236 19.53 -1.91 20.35
C VAL A 236 19.55 -1.71 18.84
N SER A 237 19.74 -0.47 18.38
CA SER A 237 19.75 -0.18 16.95
C SER A 237 20.93 -0.87 16.22
N GLN A 238 20.66 -1.38 15.02
CA GLN A 238 21.62 -1.90 14.04
C GLN A 238 22.43 -3.17 14.41
N ARG A 239 22.18 -3.85 15.54
CA ARG A 239 22.93 -5.08 15.94
C ARG A 239 22.07 -6.16 16.60
N HIS A 240 21.09 -6.68 15.88
CA HIS A 240 20.11 -7.66 16.39
C HIS A 240 20.02 -8.98 15.61
N ILE A 241 19.21 -9.91 16.12
CA ILE A 241 18.72 -11.08 15.39
C ILE A 241 17.24 -10.85 15.07
N ARG A 242 16.88 -11.02 13.79
CA ARG A 242 15.50 -11.22 13.31
C ARG A 242 15.32 -12.72 13.01
N LEU A 243 14.18 -13.30 13.34
CA LEU A 243 13.89 -14.72 13.10
C LEU A 243 12.92 -14.87 11.93
N ILE A 244 13.24 -15.76 10.98
CA ILE A 244 12.41 -16.03 9.79
C ILE A 244 11.28 -17.02 10.17
N THR A 245 10.11 -16.87 9.56
CA THR A 245 8.89 -17.63 9.88
C THR A 245 8.81 -18.92 9.10
N SER A 246 8.25 -19.95 9.73
CA SER A 246 7.88 -21.22 9.09
C SER A 246 6.36 -21.37 9.01
N PRO A 247 5.80 -21.91 7.91
CA PRO A 247 6.52 -22.41 6.72
C PRO A 247 7.04 -21.26 5.83
N ALA A 248 8.02 -21.59 4.98
CA ALA A 248 8.54 -20.72 3.93
C ALA A 248 8.56 -21.44 2.58
N SER A 249 8.91 -20.74 1.50
CA SER A 249 9.08 -21.32 0.17
C SER A 249 10.38 -20.90 -0.50
N VAL A 250 11.11 -21.88 -1.04
CA VAL A 250 12.36 -21.69 -1.79
C VAL A 250 12.10 -22.00 -3.26
N SER A 251 11.90 -20.95 -4.08
CA SER A 251 11.61 -21.10 -5.52
C SER A 251 10.43 -22.06 -5.80
N GLY A 252 9.35 -21.93 -5.02
CA GLY A 252 8.16 -22.79 -5.10
C GLY A 252 8.24 -24.10 -4.32
N HIS A 253 9.40 -24.49 -3.79
CA HIS A 253 9.54 -25.64 -2.90
C HIS A 253 9.26 -25.25 -1.44
N ASN A 254 8.16 -25.75 -0.88
CA ASN A 254 7.76 -25.49 0.50
C ASN A 254 8.73 -26.12 1.51
N THR A 255 9.05 -25.37 2.57
CA THR A 255 9.92 -25.80 3.67
C THR A 255 9.34 -25.34 5.02
N ASN A 256 9.72 -26.01 6.10
CA ASN A 256 9.28 -25.70 7.46
C ASN A 256 10.35 -26.11 8.47
N LEU A 257 10.41 -25.44 9.63
CA LEU A 257 11.46 -25.68 10.63
C LEU A 257 11.37 -27.09 11.24
N GLU A 258 10.19 -27.70 11.26
CA GLU A 258 9.99 -29.04 11.82
C GLU A 258 10.73 -30.11 10.99
N LEU A 259 10.69 -30.02 9.66
CA LEU A 259 11.30 -31.00 8.75
C LEU A 259 12.63 -30.53 8.13
N ASP A 260 13.01 -29.26 8.29
CA ASP A 260 14.26 -28.72 7.76
C ASP A 260 15.43 -28.81 8.77
N GLU A 261 16.50 -29.50 8.39
CA GLU A 261 17.74 -29.63 9.17
C GLU A 261 18.68 -28.42 8.98
N THR A 262 18.34 -27.48 8.11
CA THR A 262 19.20 -26.34 7.81
C THR A 262 19.18 -25.27 8.88
N SER A 263 20.31 -24.56 9.00
CA SER A 263 20.40 -23.31 9.72
C SER A 263 21.25 -22.35 8.90
N TRP A 264 20.70 -21.18 8.63
CA TRP A 264 21.33 -20.15 7.82
C TRP A 264 20.86 -18.75 8.22
N ALA A 265 21.62 -17.73 7.82
CA ALA A 265 21.32 -16.35 8.12
C ALA A 265 21.75 -15.41 6.98
N VAL A 266 21.12 -14.24 6.90
CA VAL A 266 21.52 -13.16 5.97
C VAL A 266 21.67 -11.82 6.68
N SER A 267 22.61 -10.99 6.24
CA SER A 267 22.91 -9.69 6.87
C SER A 267 21.90 -8.59 6.52
N ASP A 268 21.58 -7.72 7.47
CA ASP A 268 20.55 -6.69 7.34
C ASP A 268 21.08 -5.34 7.89
N PRO A 269 21.40 -4.35 7.03
CA PRO A 269 21.57 -4.45 5.58
C PRO A 269 22.86 -5.20 5.23
N GLY A 270 22.98 -5.70 3.98
CA GLY A 270 24.27 -6.16 3.47
C GLY A 270 24.20 -7.07 2.25
N ASN A 271 25.16 -8.00 2.22
CA ASN A 271 25.60 -8.80 1.08
C ASN A 271 26.14 -10.16 1.55
N ILE A 272 25.78 -10.60 2.76
CA ILE A 272 26.37 -11.77 3.42
C ILE A 272 25.29 -12.81 3.64
N PHE A 273 25.55 -14.02 3.15
CA PHE A 273 24.83 -15.25 3.50
C PHE A 273 25.72 -16.10 4.41
N CYS A 274 25.18 -16.63 5.50
CA CYS A 274 25.86 -17.53 6.40
C CYS A 274 25.14 -18.88 6.47
N HIS A 275 25.85 -19.99 6.31
CA HIS A 275 25.40 -21.30 6.80
C HIS A 275 25.93 -21.50 8.23
N ILE A 276 25.11 -22.03 9.14
CA ILE A 276 25.47 -22.33 10.53
C ILE A 276 25.17 -23.82 10.81
N ASP A 277 26.08 -24.52 11.49
CA ASP A 277 25.94 -25.96 11.76
C ASP A 277 25.01 -26.28 12.95
N LYS A 278 24.84 -25.33 13.88
CA LYS A 278 24.02 -25.47 15.08
C LYS A 278 22.69 -24.73 14.97
N PRO A 279 21.58 -25.35 15.41
CA PRO A 279 20.30 -24.66 15.51
C PRO A 279 20.33 -23.52 16.54
N TYR A 280 19.36 -22.61 16.46
CA TYR A 280 19.21 -21.45 17.35
C TYR A 280 18.58 -21.83 18.70
N PHE A 281 19.26 -22.72 19.44
CA PHE A 281 18.91 -23.14 20.80
C PHE A 281 19.78 -22.40 21.83
N LYS A 282 19.32 -22.23 23.07
CA LYS A 282 20.13 -21.61 24.14
C LYS A 282 21.30 -22.50 24.56
N ASP A 283 21.08 -23.82 24.54
CA ASP A 283 22.03 -24.78 25.10
C ASP A 283 23.25 -25.02 24.18
N GLN A 284 23.17 -24.71 22.87
CA GLN A 284 24.34 -24.68 21.96
C GLN A 284 25.44 -23.73 22.43
N ALA A 285 25.16 -22.78 23.32
CA ALA A 285 26.19 -21.95 23.94
C ALA A 285 27.29 -22.79 24.61
N LYS A 286 26.95 -23.99 25.09
CA LYS A 286 27.87 -24.96 25.72
C LYS A 286 28.45 -25.99 24.73
N GLU A 287 28.21 -25.85 23.43
CA GLU A 287 28.63 -26.79 22.39
C GLU A 287 29.59 -26.14 21.39
N PRO A 288 30.42 -26.89 20.67
CA PRO A 288 31.11 -26.39 19.49
C PRO A 288 30.13 -25.96 18.39
N SER A 289 30.52 -24.96 17.57
CA SER A 289 29.75 -24.54 16.40
C SER A 289 30.61 -23.81 15.36
N LEU A 290 30.20 -23.96 14.09
CA LEU A 290 30.75 -23.33 12.90
C LEU A 290 29.69 -22.47 12.20
N ALA A 291 30.11 -21.32 11.69
CA ALA A 291 29.38 -20.58 10.68
C ALA A 291 30.29 -20.19 9.51
N VAL A 292 29.82 -20.44 8.29
CA VAL A 292 30.52 -20.15 7.03
C VAL A 292 29.75 -19.06 6.31
N CYS A 293 30.32 -17.86 6.23
CA CYS A 293 29.66 -16.63 5.78
C CYS A 293 30.30 -16.09 4.49
N ILE A 294 29.54 -16.12 3.40
CA ILE A 294 29.96 -15.77 2.04
C ILE A 294 29.55 -14.32 1.74
N GLU A 295 30.50 -13.48 1.32
CA GLU A 295 30.25 -12.11 0.82
C GLU A 295 29.93 -12.12 -0.68
N ASN A 296 28.68 -12.45 -1.03
CA ASN A 296 28.22 -12.50 -2.42
C ASN A 296 26.79 -11.93 -2.55
N ASN A 297 26.62 -10.93 -3.42
CA ASN A 297 25.35 -10.22 -3.60
C ASN A 297 24.22 -11.12 -4.14
N ASP A 298 24.51 -12.01 -5.09
CA ASP A 298 23.51 -12.85 -5.75
C ASP A 298 22.96 -13.91 -4.79
N ILE A 299 23.87 -14.60 -4.09
CA ILE A 299 23.52 -15.56 -3.03
C ILE A 299 22.74 -14.85 -1.91
N PHE A 300 23.23 -13.68 -1.47
CA PHE A 300 22.53 -12.88 -0.46
C PHE A 300 21.11 -12.51 -0.90
N ALA A 301 20.92 -12.03 -2.13
CA ALA A 301 19.62 -11.61 -2.64
C ALA A 301 18.60 -12.75 -2.57
N ARG A 302 18.97 -13.95 -3.03
CA ARG A 302 18.07 -15.13 -3.04
C ARG A 302 17.68 -15.62 -1.66
N PHE A 303 18.60 -15.61 -0.71
CA PHE A 303 18.27 -15.95 0.68
C PHE A 303 17.56 -14.80 1.41
N ASN A 304 17.77 -13.55 1.00
CA ASN A 304 17.07 -12.39 1.53
C ASN A 304 15.61 -12.29 1.04
N GLU A 305 15.31 -12.78 -0.16
CA GLU A 305 13.93 -12.97 -0.66
C GLU A 305 13.17 -14.00 0.18
N ILE A 306 13.78 -15.15 0.48
CA ILE A 306 13.21 -16.13 1.42
C ILE A 306 13.04 -15.46 2.81
N ALA A 307 14.06 -14.72 3.26
CA ALA A 307 14.03 -13.95 4.51
C ALA A 307 13.17 -12.66 4.46
N ALA A 308 12.38 -12.44 3.41
CA ALA A 308 11.29 -11.46 3.44
C ALA A 308 10.04 -12.03 4.15
N GLN A 309 9.95 -13.36 4.26
CA GLN A 309 8.89 -14.12 4.95
C GLN A 309 9.13 -14.11 6.48
N LEU A 310 9.27 -12.92 7.06
CA LEU A 310 9.43 -12.67 8.50
C LEU A 310 8.08 -12.75 9.24
N ASP A 311 8.12 -12.84 10.59
CA ASP A 311 6.97 -12.98 11.51
C ASP A 311 6.15 -11.68 11.66
N ASN A 312 5.93 -11.00 10.53
CA ASN A 312 5.29 -9.72 10.42
C ASN A 312 3.78 -9.88 10.21
N CYS A 313 3.12 -10.21 11.31
CA CYS A 313 1.76 -9.76 11.61
C CYS A 313 1.83 -8.26 12.01
N PRO A 314 2.29 -7.39 11.09
CA PRO A 314 1.40 -6.37 10.56
C PRO A 314 1.05 -6.70 9.12
N ALA A 315 0.04 -7.57 8.97
CA ALA A 315 -0.58 -7.89 7.71
C ALA A 315 -1.98 -7.26 7.68
N ILE A 316 -2.26 -6.50 6.62
CA ILE A 316 -3.63 -6.10 6.27
C ILE A 316 -4.05 -6.96 5.10
N VAL A 317 -5.15 -7.72 5.27
CA VAL A 317 -5.75 -8.49 4.18
C VAL A 317 -7.09 -7.88 3.83
N TYR A 318 -7.31 -7.61 2.56
CA TYR A 318 -8.57 -7.12 2.02
C TYR A 318 -9.15 -8.16 1.03
N LYS A 319 -10.30 -8.73 1.37
CA LYS A 319 -11.14 -9.53 0.47
C LYS A 319 -12.14 -8.58 -0.19
N ALA A 320 -12.23 -8.58 -1.51
CA ALA A 320 -13.23 -7.80 -2.23
C ALA A 320 -14.55 -8.56 -2.38
N PRO A 321 -15.69 -7.88 -2.58
CA PRO A 321 -16.96 -8.51 -2.90
C PRO A 321 -16.84 -9.50 -4.07
N GLY A 322 -17.32 -10.73 -3.89
CA GLY A 322 -17.32 -11.78 -4.92
C GLY A 322 -15.95 -12.36 -5.27
N GLN A 323 -14.89 -12.06 -4.50
CA GLN A 323 -13.54 -12.62 -4.70
C GLN A 323 -13.19 -13.62 -3.60
N ASP A 324 -12.84 -14.85 -3.97
CA ASP A 324 -12.49 -15.90 -2.98
C ASP A 324 -11.09 -15.73 -2.39
N THR A 325 -10.19 -15.03 -3.09
CA THR A 325 -8.85 -14.64 -2.62
C THR A 325 -8.85 -13.20 -2.09
N GLY A 326 -7.97 -12.91 -1.14
CA GLY A 326 -7.71 -11.55 -0.66
C GLY A 326 -6.49 -10.93 -1.33
N LYS A 327 -6.40 -9.60 -1.35
CA LYS A 327 -5.14 -8.86 -1.49
C LYS A 327 -4.49 -8.71 -0.10
N ILE A 328 -3.17 -8.77 0.00
CA ILE A 328 -2.43 -8.61 1.24
C ILE A 328 -1.40 -7.48 1.13
N ILE A 329 -1.28 -6.69 2.19
CA ILE A 329 -0.16 -5.78 2.44
C ILE A 329 0.59 -6.32 3.66
N LEU A 330 1.87 -6.61 3.50
CA LEU A 330 2.79 -6.93 4.59
C LEU A 330 3.59 -5.67 4.93
N ALA A 331 3.67 -5.30 6.21
CA ALA A 331 4.47 -4.16 6.65
C ALA A 331 5.98 -4.48 6.57
N GLY A 332 6.57 -4.16 5.41
CA GLY A 332 7.99 -4.23 5.10
C GLY A 332 8.36 -3.19 4.03
N ALA A 333 9.66 -2.97 3.81
CA ALA A 333 10.22 -1.82 3.09
C ALA A 333 9.91 -1.71 1.58
N ALA A 334 8.96 -2.49 1.07
CA ALA A 334 8.42 -2.41 -0.30
C ALA A 334 6.96 -2.90 -0.34
N ALA A 335 6.14 -2.47 0.64
CA ALA A 335 4.77 -2.96 0.77
C ALA A 335 3.96 -2.66 -0.50
N SER A 336 3.63 -3.71 -1.24
CA SER A 336 2.73 -3.69 -2.40
C SER A 336 1.47 -4.48 -2.07
N TRP A 337 0.43 -4.33 -2.88
CA TRP A 337 -0.74 -5.20 -2.81
C TRP A 337 -0.43 -6.55 -3.46
N ASP A 338 0.00 -7.52 -2.67
CA ASP A 338 0.26 -8.88 -3.15
C ASP A 338 -1.06 -9.68 -3.24
N ASN A 339 -1.08 -10.70 -4.09
CA ASN A 339 -2.20 -11.64 -4.15
C ASN A 339 -2.08 -12.68 -3.02
N GLY A 340 -3.17 -12.94 -2.30
CA GLY A 340 -3.25 -14.08 -1.39
C GLY A 340 -3.10 -15.39 -2.16
N ALA A 341 -2.19 -16.26 -1.71
CA ALA A 341 -1.78 -17.46 -2.45
C ALA A 341 -2.90 -18.51 -2.63
N THR A 342 -3.91 -18.53 -1.76
CA THR A 342 -5.08 -19.42 -1.87
C THR A 342 -6.37 -18.71 -1.41
N ALA A 343 -7.52 -19.32 -1.71
CA ALA A 343 -8.84 -18.82 -1.31
C ALA A 343 -9.03 -18.85 0.22
N LEU A 344 -9.70 -17.84 0.76
CA LEU A 344 -9.96 -17.67 2.20
C LEU A 344 -10.82 -18.77 2.83
N MET A 345 -11.45 -19.64 2.05
CA MET A 345 -12.13 -20.84 2.56
C MET A 345 -11.16 -21.94 3.01
N ASN A 346 -9.98 -21.99 2.40
CA ASN A 346 -9.04 -23.09 2.57
C ASN A 346 -8.09 -22.78 3.71
N ALA A 347 -8.19 -23.52 4.82
CA ALA A 347 -7.33 -23.33 6.00
C ALA A 347 -5.82 -23.36 5.66
N ALA A 348 -5.44 -24.16 4.66
CA ALA A 348 -4.07 -24.32 4.21
C ALA A 348 -3.71 -23.32 3.08
N GLY A 349 -2.52 -22.75 3.18
CA GLY A 349 -1.92 -21.93 2.10
C GLY A 349 -2.28 -20.44 2.11
N HIS A 350 -3.19 -19.97 2.97
CA HIS A 350 -3.43 -18.53 3.17
C HIS A 350 -2.93 -18.08 4.55
N SER A 351 -2.45 -16.83 4.62
CA SER A 351 -1.82 -16.24 5.82
C SER A 351 -2.71 -16.31 7.05
N PHE A 352 -4.00 -16.07 6.89
CA PHE A 352 -4.94 -15.91 8.00
C PHE A 352 -5.38 -17.25 8.64
N GLY A 353 -5.48 -18.32 7.85
CA GLY A 353 -5.72 -19.68 8.35
C GLY A 353 -4.56 -20.16 9.23
N LYS A 354 -3.32 -19.81 8.84
CA LYS A 354 -2.13 -20.07 9.67
C LYS A 354 -2.14 -19.26 10.96
N THR A 355 -2.50 -17.97 10.94
CA THR A 355 -2.62 -17.15 12.16
C THR A 355 -3.65 -17.72 13.15
N LEU A 356 -4.74 -18.31 12.65
CA LEU A 356 -5.83 -18.84 13.47
C LEU A 356 -5.74 -20.34 13.77
N GLU A 357 -4.68 -21.03 13.38
CA GLU A 357 -4.50 -22.48 13.56
C GLU A 357 -4.74 -22.94 15.01
N HIS A 358 -4.25 -22.18 15.99
CA HIS A 358 -4.42 -22.50 17.42
C HIS A 358 -5.69 -21.90 18.06
N VAL A 359 -6.42 -21.06 17.32
CA VAL A 359 -7.75 -20.56 17.67
C VAL A 359 -8.82 -21.58 17.29
N ILE A 360 -8.64 -22.24 16.15
CA ILE A 360 -9.57 -23.26 15.61
C ILE A 360 -9.21 -24.69 16.03
N GLY A 361 -7.94 -24.97 16.37
CA GLY A 361 -7.44 -26.25 16.86
C GLY A 361 -7.00 -26.21 18.33
N ASN A 362 -6.58 -27.36 18.86
CA ASN A 362 -6.07 -27.48 20.23
C ASN A 362 -4.56 -27.22 20.29
N ASN A 363 -4.14 -26.45 21.30
CA ASN A 363 -2.74 -26.19 21.64
C ASN A 363 -2.70 -25.83 23.13
N ASP A 364 -1.87 -26.52 23.91
CA ASP A 364 -1.83 -26.36 25.36
C ASP A 364 -1.23 -25.01 25.78
N ARG A 365 -0.35 -24.44 24.95
CA ARG A 365 0.45 -23.23 25.21
C ARG A 365 -0.13 -21.96 24.63
N ILE A 366 -1.10 -22.05 23.72
CA ILE A 366 -1.71 -20.90 23.07
C ILE A 366 -3.15 -20.76 23.57
N LYS A 367 -3.45 -19.58 24.12
CA LYS A 367 -4.75 -19.22 24.69
C LYS A 367 -5.27 -17.96 24.04
N PHE A 368 -6.58 -17.79 23.99
CA PHE A 368 -7.20 -16.66 23.31
C PHE A 368 -8.56 -16.26 23.90
N LEU A 369 -8.92 -15.00 23.60
CA LEU A 369 -10.25 -14.44 23.79
C LEU A 369 -10.78 -14.03 22.41
N ALA A 370 -11.92 -14.57 22.01
CA ALA A 370 -12.60 -14.22 20.75
C ALA A 370 -13.88 -13.43 21.02
N TYR A 371 -14.07 -12.35 20.25
CA TYR A 371 -15.22 -11.46 20.37
C TYR A 371 -15.82 -11.15 19.00
N ASN A 372 -17.15 -11.17 18.90
CA ASN A 372 -17.86 -10.88 17.66
C ASN A 372 -19.31 -10.48 17.98
N ASN A 373 -19.83 -9.42 17.35
CA ASN A 373 -21.23 -9.00 17.53
C ASN A 373 -22.25 -9.95 16.87
N ILE A 374 -21.80 -10.78 15.93
CA ILE A 374 -22.55 -11.89 15.33
C ILE A 374 -21.65 -13.13 15.46
N PRO A 375 -21.59 -13.79 16.62
CA PRO A 375 -20.69 -14.92 16.83
C PRO A 375 -21.16 -16.18 16.08
N PRO A 376 -20.25 -17.10 15.73
CA PRO A 376 -20.62 -18.38 15.16
C PRO A 376 -21.57 -19.16 16.08
N ARG A 377 -22.60 -19.78 15.49
CA ARG A 377 -23.54 -20.71 16.15
C ARG A 377 -24.40 -20.13 17.31
N VAL A 378 -24.39 -18.82 17.58
CA VAL A 378 -25.34 -18.18 18.53
C VAL A 378 -26.33 -17.28 17.77
N PRO A 379 -27.55 -17.76 17.47
CA PRO A 379 -28.53 -16.98 16.72
C PRO A 379 -29.15 -15.85 17.55
N LYS A 380 -29.57 -14.77 16.87
CA LYS A 380 -30.39 -13.66 17.42
C LYS A 380 -29.76 -12.82 18.56
N VAL A 381 -28.43 -12.88 18.77
CA VAL A 381 -27.79 -12.01 19.77
C VAL A 381 -27.89 -10.54 19.36
N LYS A 382 -28.39 -9.68 20.25
CA LYS A 382 -28.43 -8.22 20.06
C LYS A 382 -27.32 -7.57 20.87
N THR A 383 -26.29 -7.07 20.19
CA THR A 383 -25.25 -6.24 20.80
C THR A 383 -25.28 -4.83 20.18
N LYS A 384 -24.81 -3.82 20.90
CA LYS A 384 -24.65 -2.46 20.35
C LYS A 384 -23.31 -2.25 19.68
N SER A 385 -22.36 -3.19 19.82
CA SER A 385 -21.03 -3.13 19.25
C SER A 385 -21.01 -3.65 17.81
N ASN A 386 -20.07 -3.17 16.99
CA ASN A 386 -19.73 -3.79 15.71
C ASN A 386 -18.34 -4.45 15.71
N SER A 387 -17.60 -4.31 16.82
CA SER A 387 -16.24 -4.82 16.99
C SER A 387 -16.20 -6.34 16.93
N LYS A 388 -15.26 -6.88 16.13
CA LYS A 388 -14.94 -8.31 16.04
C LYS A 388 -13.43 -8.53 16.02
N GLY A 389 -12.98 -9.65 16.56
CA GLY A 389 -11.57 -9.96 16.64
C GLY A 389 -11.21 -11.08 17.60
N VAL A 390 -9.91 -11.32 17.71
CA VAL A 390 -9.30 -12.31 18.60
C VAL A 390 -8.05 -11.72 19.23
N ILE A 391 -7.90 -11.89 20.54
CA ILE A 391 -6.63 -11.68 21.25
C ILE A 391 -6.05 -13.06 21.52
N VAL A 392 -4.86 -13.34 21.01
CA VAL A 392 -4.12 -14.60 21.20
C VAL A 392 -2.86 -14.33 22.01
N LEU A 393 -2.50 -15.21 22.94
CA LEU A 393 -1.26 -15.14 23.71
C LEU A 393 -0.62 -16.51 23.93
N SER A 394 0.65 -16.51 24.36
CA SER A 394 1.47 -17.70 24.57
C SER A 394 1.87 -17.85 26.04
N THR A 395 1.25 -18.77 26.76
CA THR A 395 1.60 -19.09 28.17
C THR A 395 3.03 -19.65 28.35
N ALA A 396 3.74 -19.91 27.24
CA ALA A 396 5.13 -20.35 27.24
C ALA A 396 6.15 -19.21 27.03
N ALA A 397 5.71 -18.01 26.65
CA ALA A 397 6.59 -16.90 26.28
C ALA A 397 5.80 -15.60 26.02
N ASP A 398 6.18 -14.48 26.66
CA ASP A 398 5.64 -13.12 26.40
C ASP A 398 5.59 -12.79 24.91
N ALA A 399 4.43 -13.06 24.30
CA ALA A 399 4.16 -12.97 22.88
C ALA A 399 2.64 -13.08 22.65
N ALA A 400 2.05 -12.04 22.07
CA ALA A 400 0.64 -11.99 21.78
C ALA A 400 0.37 -11.45 20.37
N ALA A 401 -0.84 -11.69 19.88
CA ALA A 401 -1.34 -11.14 18.64
C ALA A 401 -2.77 -10.61 18.86
N TRP A 402 -3.03 -9.43 18.31
CA TRP A 402 -4.38 -8.88 18.23
C TRP A 402 -4.85 -8.88 16.78
N ILE A 403 -5.93 -9.63 16.54
CA ILE A 403 -6.56 -9.81 15.24
C ILE A 403 -7.88 -9.06 15.25
N VAL A 404 -8.13 -8.27 14.21
CA VAL A 404 -9.37 -7.51 14.01
C VAL A 404 -9.93 -7.85 12.65
N HIS A 405 -11.23 -8.09 12.55
CA HIS A 405 -11.88 -8.43 11.28
C HIS A 405 -13.29 -7.85 11.17
N THR A 406 -13.85 -7.87 9.95
CA THR A 406 -15.25 -7.48 9.69
C THR A 406 -16.22 -8.66 9.67
N VAL A 407 -15.73 -9.88 9.39
CA VAL A 407 -16.54 -11.08 9.08
C VAL A 407 -17.55 -11.48 10.19
N PRO A 408 -18.87 -11.48 9.91
CA PRO A 408 -19.90 -12.11 10.75
C PRO A 408 -19.71 -13.62 10.90
N GLY A 409 -20.10 -14.23 12.01
CA GLY A 409 -20.11 -15.69 12.18
C GLY A 409 -18.73 -16.35 12.33
N PHE A 410 -17.69 -15.59 12.64
CA PHE A 410 -16.28 -16.02 12.58
C PHE A 410 -15.45 -15.49 13.77
N PRO A 411 -14.36 -16.17 14.21
CA PRO A 411 -14.00 -17.56 13.93
C PRO A 411 -14.75 -18.55 14.84
N ALA A 412 -14.97 -19.77 14.36
CA ALA A 412 -15.58 -20.83 15.15
C ALA A 412 -14.54 -21.50 16.08
N ALA A 413 -14.31 -20.88 17.24
CA ALA A 413 -13.35 -21.30 18.26
C ALA A 413 -13.36 -22.83 18.53
N LYS A 414 -12.18 -23.47 18.49
CA LYS A 414 -11.95 -24.90 18.74
C LYS A 414 -12.80 -25.89 17.92
N THR A 415 -13.34 -25.50 16.76
CA THR A 415 -14.17 -26.39 15.90
C THR A 415 -13.64 -26.62 14.48
N GLY A 416 -12.34 -26.35 14.25
CA GLY A 416 -11.73 -26.38 12.92
C GLY A 416 -12.03 -25.12 12.09
N TYR A 417 -11.32 -24.97 10.96
CA TYR A 417 -11.52 -23.81 10.10
C TYR A 417 -12.89 -23.86 9.44
N THR A 418 -13.70 -22.83 9.63
CA THR A 418 -14.98 -22.69 8.92
C THR A 418 -15.16 -21.25 8.46
N TRP A 419 -15.25 -21.08 7.14
CA TRP A 419 -15.56 -19.80 6.51
C TRP A 419 -17.08 -19.68 6.26
N PRO A 420 -17.74 -18.57 6.65
CA PRO A 420 -19.16 -18.38 6.38
C PRO A 420 -19.40 -18.08 4.89
N VAL A 421 -19.99 -19.02 4.16
CA VAL A 421 -20.13 -18.95 2.68
C VAL A 421 -20.93 -17.72 2.19
N ALA A 422 -21.89 -17.21 2.98
CA ALA A 422 -22.63 -15.99 2.65
C ALA A 422 -21.72 -14.74 2.50
N GLU A 423 -20.59 -14.75 3.21
CA GLU A 423 -19.61 -13.65 3.26
C GLU A 423 -18.64 -13.67 2.05
N ASN A 424 -18.88 -14.54 1.06
CA ASN A 424 -18.18 -14.47 -0.24
C ASN A 424 -18.61 -13.27 -1.07
N ALA A 425 -19.91 -12.95 -1.02
CA ALA A 425 -20.49 -11.84 -1.76
C ALA A 425 -20.09 -10.47 -1.19
N ARG A 426 -19.37 -10.43 -0.07
CA ARG A 426 -19.06 -9.22 0.69
C ARG A 426 -17.57 -8.91 0.79
N GLY A 427 -17.28 -7.62 0.89
CA GLY A 427 -15.94 -7.08 1.12
C GLY A 427 -15.58 -7.14 2.61
N HIS A 428 -14.38 -7.62 2.93
CA HIS A 428 -13.90 -7.78 4.29
C HIS A 428 -12.45 -7.40 4.49
N LEU A 429 -12.15 -6.85 5.67
CA LEU A 429 -10.81 -6.44 6.08
C LEU A 429 -10.38 -7.25 7.30
N PHE A 430 -9.13 -7.69 7.29
CA PHE A 430 -8.45 -8.29 8.42
C PHE A 430 -7.19 -7.49 8.72
N ILE A 431 -6.94 -7.26 10.00
CA ILE A 431 -5.71 -6.65 10.51
C ILE A 431 -5.15 -7.61 11.55
N CYS A 432 -3.89 -7.99 11.38
CA CYS A 432 -3.13 -8.77 12.35
C CYS A 432 -2.05 -7.86 12.96
N LEU A 433 -1.96 -7.77 14.29
CA LEU A 433 -0.92 -7.01 15.00
C LEU A 433 -0.18 -7.91 16.03
N THR A 434 1.10 -8.21 15.81
CA THR A 434 1.99 -8.81 16.82
C THR A 434 2.28 -7.79 17.92
N ILE A 435 2.14 -8.18 19.18
CA ILE A 435 2.29 -7.32 20.36
C ILE A 435 2.92 -8.11 21.53
N SER A 436 3.42 -7.41 22.53
CA SER A 436 3.76 -8.02 23.83
C SER A 436 2.51 -8.16 24.72
N GLU A 437 2.50 -9.14 25.61
CA GLU A 437 1.34 -9.44 26.47
C GLU A 437 0.99 -8.29 27.40
N SER A 438 2.02 -7.54 27.85
CA SER A 438 1.87 -6.31 28.62
C SER A 438 0.93 -5.27 28.01
N GLN A 439 0.69 -5.32 26.69
CA GLN A 439 -0.17 -4.39 25.96
C GLN A 439 -1.63 -4.85 25.85
N ILE A 440 -1.93 -6.12 26.17
CA ILE A 440 -3.30 -6.67 26.14
C ILE A 440 -4.24 -5.87 27.05
N ASN A 441 -3.78 -5.48 28.25
CA ASN A 441 -4.60 -4.71 29.19
C ASN A 441 -4.97 -3.31 28.65
N ALA A 442 -4.13 -2.71 27.78
CA ALA A 442 -4.45 -1.44 27.12
C ALA A 442 -5.52 -1.62 26.02
N ILE A 443 -5.43 -2.71 25.24
CA ILE A 443 -6.44 -3.08 24.24
C ILE A 443 -7.77 -3.40 24.93
N ALA A 444 -7.74 -4.20 26.00
CA ALA A 444 -8.91 -4.58 26.78
C ALA A 444 -9.64 -3.37 27.37
N ALA A 445 -8.92 -2.34 27.83
CA ALA A 445 -9.52 -1.11 28.32
C ALA A 445 -10.30 -0.32 27.25
N SER A 446 -9.87 -0.40 25.97
CA SER A 446 -10.62 0.18 24.84
C SER A 446 -11.78 -0.70 24.39
N LEU A 447 -11.61 -2.03 24.39
CA LEU A 447 -12.70 -2.99 24.14
C LEU A 447 -13.83 -2.84 25.17
N LEU A 448 -13.50 -2.65 26.45
CA LEU A 448 -14.46 -2.50 27.55
C LEU A 448 -15.43 -1.32 27.33
N LEU A 449 -14.96 -0.22 26.73
CA LEU A 449 -15.82 0.93 26.38
C LEU A 449 -16.80 0.60 25.24
N VAL A 450 -16.41 -0.25 24.30
CA VAL A 450 -17.23 -0.55 23.10
C VAL A 450 -18.09 -1.80 23.23
N GLN A 451 -18.00 -2.49 24.38
CA GLN A 451 -18.89 -3.58 24.81
C GLN A 451 -19.09 -4.69 23.75
N PRO A 452 -18.02 -5.28 23.20
CA PRO A 452 -18.14 -6.40 22.28
C PRO A 452 -18.62 -7.65 23.03
N LEU A 453 -19.36 -8.51 22.35
CA LEU A 453 -19.70 -9.81 22.89
C LEU A 453 -18.47 -10.74 22.79
N VAL A 454 -17.93 -11.09 23.95
CA VAL A 454 -16.96 -12.18 24.09
C VAL A 454 -17.73 -13.50 23.99
N HIS A 455 -17.39 -14.33 23.01
CA HIS A 455 -18.06 -15.63 22.78
C HIS A 455 -17.16 -16.84 23.09
N TYR A 456 -15.87 -16.60 23.33
CA TYR A 456 -14.93 -17.61 23.81
C TYR A 456 -13.78 -16.94 24.58
N ASN A 457 -13.34 -17.56 25.69
CA ASN A 457 -12.11 -17.21 26.40
C ASN A 457 -11.54 -18.45 27.11
N ASP A 458 -10.31 -18.83 26.80
CA ASP A 458 -9.54 -19.85 27.54
C ASP A 458 -8.25 -19.32 28.18
N ILE A 459 -8.05 -17.98 28.19
CA ILE A 459 -6.91 -17.34 28.86
C ILE A 459 -7.04 -17.52 30.38
N PRO A 460 -6.05 -18.16 31.06
CA PRO A 460 -6.12 -18.44 32.48
C PRO A 460 -5.75 -17.22 33.34
N GLU A 461 -6.23 -17.21 34.58
CA GLU A 461 -6.13 -16.05 35.47
C GLU A 461 -4.69 -15.71 35.89
N THR A 462 -3.78 -16.69 35.81
CA THR A 462 -2.34 -16.49 36.05
C THR A 462 -1.72 -15.47 35.10
N GLU A 463 -2.17 -15.44 33.84
CA GLU A 463 -1.71 -14.46 32.85
C GLU A 463 -2.38 -13.09 33.03
N THR A 464 -3.62 -13.08 33.56
CA THR A 464 -4.45 -11.86 33.62
C THR A 464 -4.50 -11.22 35.00
N ALA A 465 -3.76 -11.73 35.98
CA ALA A 465 -3.69 -11.20 37.34
C ALA A 465 -3.32 -9.70 37.37
N ALA A 466 -2.39 -9.27 36.51
CA ALA A 466 -1.99 -7.87 36.36
C ALA A 466 -2.84 -7.07 35.35
N MET A 467 -3.94 -7.64 34.83
CA MET A 467 -4.73 -7.08 33.73
C MET A 467 -6.19 -6.74 34.16
N PRO A 468 -6.41 -5.73 35.02
CA PRO A 468 -7.72 -5.43 35.59
C PRO A 468 -8.78 -5.01 34.56
N TYR A 469 -8.41 -4.48 33.39
CA TYR A 469 -9.38 -4.20 32.32
C TYR A 469 -9.73 -5.44 31.52
N PHE A 470 -8.78 -6.38 31.34
CA PHE A 470 -9.04 -7.68 30.71
C PHE A 470 -10.00 -8.52 31.57
N ASN A 471 -9.79 -8.57 32.90
CA ASN A 471 -10.70 -9.29 33.79
C ASN A 471 -12.13 -8.70 33.74
N LYS A 472 -12.28 -7.38 33.70
CA LYS A 472 -13.60 -6.74 33.48
C LYS A 472 -14.21 -7.08 32.12
N LEU A 473 -13.39 -7.23 31.06
CA LEU A 473 -13.84 -7.55 29.71
C LEU A 473 -14.29 -9.01 29.57
N LYS A 474 -13.52 -9.98 30.09
CA LYS A 474 -13.89 -11.41 30.06
C LYS A 474 -15.18 -11.68 30.85
N GLU A 475 -15.43 -10.89 31.89
CA GLU A 475 -16.65 -10.92 32.71
C GLU A 475 -17.83 -10.12 32.10
N GLY A 476 -17.66 -9.48 30.94
CA GLY A 476 -18.72 -8.72 30.27
C GLY A 476 -19.14 -7.42 30.99
N ARG A 477 -18.33 -6.88 31.91
CA ARG A 477 -18.68 -5.67 32.67
C ARG A 477 -18.65 -4.42 31.78
N THR A 478 -19.50 -3.44 32.09
CA THR A 478 -19.59 -2.15 31.38
C THR A 478 -19.08 -0.98 32.23
N PRO A 479 -18.33 -0.01 31.69
CA PRO A 479 -17.93 1.19 32.44
C PRO A 479 -19.12 2.10 32.77
N THR A 480 -19.42 2.27 34.06
CA THR A 480 -20.52 3.12 34.55
C THR A 480 -20.09 4.53 34.94
N LEU A 481 -18.79 4.76 35.11
CA LEU A 481 -18.19 6.05 35.50
C LEU A 481 -17.33 6.64 34.37
N PRO A 482 -17.22 7.97 34.26
CA PRO A 482 -16.36 8.63 33.27
C PRO A 482 -14.86 8.37 33.54
N PRO A 483 -13.98 8.50 32.53
CA PRO A 483 -14.25 9.01 31.18
C PRO A 483 -14.87 7.99 30.23
N PHE A 484 -15.90 8.41 29.49
CA PHE A 484 -16.65 7.61 28.50
C PHE A 484 -15.98 7.54 27.11
N THR A 485 -14.74 8.03 27.01
CA THR A 485 -13.90 8.01 25.81
C THR A 485 -12.47 7.67 26.21
N SER A 486 -11.76 6.90 25.40
CA SER A 486 -10.34 6.62 25.61
C SER A 486 -9.56 6.71 24.30
N LYS A 487 -8.41 7.39 24.36
CA LYS A 487 -7.30 7.28 23.41
C LYS A 487 -6.18 6.50 24.10
N ARG A 488 -5.75 5.40 23.50
CA ARG A 488 -4.59 4.60 23.95
C ARG A 488 -3.63 4.41 22.79
N SER A 489 -2.40 4.03 23.10
CA SER A 489 -1.39 3.68 22.10
C SER A 489 -0.76 2.36 22.50
N ILE A 490 -0.57 1.49 21.52
CA ILE A 490 0.24 0.27 21.60
C ILE A 490 1.35 0.35 20.54
N ARG A 491 2.33 -0.55 20.61
CA ARG A 491 3.41 -0.70 19.65
C ARG A 491 3.48 -2.16 19.18
N THR A 492 3.60 -2.36 17.88
CA THR A 492 3.77 -3.71 17.34
C THR A 492 5.18 -4.23 17.58
N GLU A 493 5.29 -5.54 17.78
CA GLU A 493 6.55 -6.27 17.68
C GLU A 493 6.83 -6.56 16.19
N ASN A 494 7.37 -5.57 15.47
CA ASN A 494 7.68 -5.67 14.04
C ASN A 494 9.21 -5.68 13.82
N ALA A 495 9.69 -6.62 12.99
CA ALA A 495 11.08 -6.71 12.59
C ALA A 495 11.66 -5.39 12.07
N GLY A 496 10.93 -4.64 11.23
CA GLY A 496 11.33 -3.38 10.61
C GLY A 496 11.42 -2.17 11.55
N GLY A 497 10.91 -2.29 12.77
CA GLY A 497 10.76 -1.20 13.75
C GLY A 497 9.33 -1.17 14.30
N PRO A 498 9.14 -0.87 15.60
CA PRO A 498 7.82 -0.94 16.22
C PRO A 498 6.88 0.12 15.66
N VAL A 499 5.75 -0.32 15.10
CA VAL A 499 4.72 0.56 14.54
C VAL A 499 3.80 1.03 15.67
N THR A 500 3.60 2.34 15.80
CA THR A 500 2.60 2.89 16.73
C THR A 500 1.20 2.58 16.23
N VAL A 501 0.34 2.06 17.10
CA VAL A 501 -1.10 1.89 16.82
C VAL A 501 -1.89 2.62 17.90
N HIS A 502 -2.66 3.63 17.48
CA HIS A 502 -3.57 4.36 18.34
C HIS A 502 -4.95 3.69 18.34
N ILE A 503 -5.49 3.45 19.53
CA ILE A 503 -6.83 2.91 19.74
C ILE A 503 -7.71 4.03 20.28
N TYR A 504 -8.73 4.41 19.51
CA TYR A 504 -9.76 5.36 19.90
C TYR A 504 -11.04 4.61 20.18
N SER A 505 -11.70 4.92 21.29
CA SER A 505 -12.88 4.18 21.76
C SER A 505 -13.86 5.10 22.48
N LYS A 506 -15.16 4.91 22.24
CA LYS A 506 -16.24 5.59 22.97
C LYS A 506 -17.33 4.60 23.41
N SER A 507 -17.89 4.82 24.60
CA SER A 507 -19.11 4.15 25.05
C SER A 507 -20.37 4.89 24.59
N GLU A 508 -21.54 4.25 24.75
CA GLU A 508 -22.86 4.82 24.44
C GLU A 508 -23.22 6.06 25.27
N THR A 509 -22.70 6.15 26.50
CA THR A 509 -22.88 7.27 27.43
C THR A 509 -22.05 8.49 27.06
N SER A 510 -21.15 8.38 26.07
CA SER A 510 -20.32 9.48 25.62
C SER A 510 -21.13 10.49 24.81
N LYS A 511 -21.20 11.73 25.32
CA LYS A 511 -21.70 12.90 24.58
C LYS A 511 -20.76 13.34 23.44
N TYR A 512 -19.57 12.75 23.32
CA TYR A 512 -18.65 13.03 22.22
C TYR A 512 -19.06 12.26 20.97
N VAL A 513 -19.10 12.99 19.84
CA VAL A 513 -19.62 12.51 18.56
C VAL A 513 -18.47 12.39 17.56
N TRP A 514 -18.21 11.17 17.10
CA TRP A 514 -17.30 10.84 15.99
C TRP A 514 -18.09 10.76 14.66
N SER A 515 -18.95 11.73 14.33
CA SER A 515 -19.79 11.59 13.13
C SER A 515 -20.40 12.86 12.60
N ARG A 516 -20.83 12.74 11.32
CA ARG A 516 -22.01 13.37 10.67
C ARG A 516 -21.97 13.02 9.15
N ARG A 517 -22.74 12.12 8.49
CA ARG A 517 -23.85 11.14 8.70
C ARG A 517 -23.70 10.07 7.57
N ASP A 518 -24.48 8.99 7.49
CA ASP A 518 -25.80 8.80 6.83
C ASP A 518 -26.09 9.68 5.60
N ASN A 519 -27.00 9.22 4.71
CA ASN A 519 -27.40 9.80 3.41
C ASN A 519 -27.79 11.31 3.42
N LYS A 520 -27.80 11.99 4.57
CA LYS A 520 -28.06 13.43 4.72
C LYS A 520 -26.89 14.26 5.28
N LEU A 521 -25.65 13.76 5.39
CA LEU A 521 -24.47 14.65 5.54
C LEU A 521 -23.29 14.18 4.69
N LYS A 522 -22.53 15.22 4.33
CA LYS A 522 -21.34 15.23 3.53
C LYS A 522 -20.16 15.58 4.45
N GLY A 523 -18.93 15.40 3.99
CA GLY A 523 -17.71 15.71 4.72
C GLY A 523 -17.71 17.07 5.43
N ASP A 524 -17.10 17.13 6.62
CA ASP A 524 -16.93 18.40 7.34
C ASP A 524 -15.64 19.08 6.84
N CYS A 525 -15.76 20.30 6.33
CA CYS A 525 -14.65 21.15 5.89
C CYS A 525 -14.54 22.49 6.63
N ARG A 526 -15.26 22.65 7.75
CA ARG A 526 -15.44 23.97 8.42
C ARG A 526 -14.18 24.53 9.08
N VAL A 527 -13.14 23.73 9.29
CA VAL A 527 -11.90 24.13 9.98
C VAL A 527 -10.71 23.62 9.18
N LEU A 528 -9.78 24.50 8.78
CA LEU A 528 -8.53 24.04 8.14
C LEU A 528 -7.86 22.94 8.98
N GLN A 529 -7.40 21.88 8.30
CA GLN A 529 -6.67 20.75 8.89
C GLN A 529 -7.47 19.86 9.88
N ARG A 530 -8.82 19.90 9.90
CA ARG A 530 -9.64 19.01 10.76
C ARG A 530 -10.88 18.42 10.06
N ASN A 531 -10.66 17.89 8.85
CA ASN A 531 -11.73 17.57 7.90
C ASN A 531 -11.84 16.07 7.61
N ILE A 532 -13.06 15.59 7.35
CA ILE A 532 -13.32 14.22 6.87
C ILE A 532 -13.75 14.29 5.41
N ARG A 533 -13.05 13.57 4.53
CA ARG A 533 -13.40 13.42 3.10
C ARG A 533 -13.93 12.00 2.84
N LEU A 534 -14.78 11.86 1.83
CA LEU A 534 -15.36 10.58 1.40
C LEU A 534 -14.69 10.09 0.11
N ILE A 535 -14.54 8.77 -0.01
CA ILE A 535 -13.90 8.08 -1.13
C ILE A 535 -14.99 7.64 -2.11
N LYS A 536 -14.70 7.72 -3.42
CA LYS A 536 -15.64 7.38 -4.49
C LYS A 536 -16.07 5.93 -4.42
N SER A 537 -17.32 5.68 -4.80
CA SER A 537 -17.88 4.35 -4.99
C SER A 537 -18.68 4.29 -6.30
N PRO A 538 -18.60 3.20 -7.09
CA PRO A 538 -17.67 2.07 -6.95
C PRO A 538 -16.20 2.50 -7.15
N THR A 539 -15.27 1.68 -6.63
CA THR A 539 -13.82 1.84 -6.81
C THR A 539 -13.16 0.47 -6.94
N ALA A 540 -11.83 0.39 -7.06
CA ALA A 540 -11.10 -0.86 -7.13
C ALA A 540 -9.83 -0.84 -6.26
N ILE A 541 -9.63 -1.90 -5.48
CA ILE A 541 -8.43 -2.12 -4.66
C ILE A 541 -7.51 -3.08 -5.42
N ASN A 542 -6.45 -2.53 -6.02
CA ASN A 542 -5.49 -3.26 -6.87
C ASN A 542 -6.16 -4.22 -7.89
N GLY A 543 -7.09 -3.67 -8.67
CA GLY A 543 -7.84 -4.41 -9.70
C GLY A 543 -9.02 -5.25 -9.20
N HIS A 544 -9.29 -5.31 -7.89
CA HIS A 544 -10.52 -5.93 -7.37
C HIS A 544 -11.60 -4.85 -7.15
N ASN A 545 -12.72 -4.95 -7.86
CA ASN A 545 -13.82 -4.00 -7.76
C ASN A 545 -14.52 -4.07 -6.40
N THR A 546 -14.97 -2.93 -5.89
CA THR A 546 -15.75 -2.81 -4.66
C THR A 546 -16.75 -1.65 -4.70
N ASN A 547 -17.79 -1.72 -3.87
CA ASN A 547 -18.82 -0.69 -3.73
C ASN A 547 -19.36 -0.62 -2.29
N LEU A 548 -19.99 0.51 -1.93
CA LEU A 548 -20.52 0.79 -0.59
C LEU A 548 -21.61 -0.17 -0.09
N GLU A 549 -22.28 -0.90 -0.99
CA GLU A 549 -23.41 -1.79 -0.64
C GLU A 549 -22.93 -3.20 -0.29
N ALA A 550 -21.85 -3.65 -0.95
CA ALA A 550 -21.29 -4.98 -0.78
C ALA A 550 -20.05 -5.01 0.14
N ASP A 551 -19.43 -3.87 0.43
CA ASP A 551 -18.20 -3.79 1.24
C ASP A 551 -18.48 -3.45 2.72
N GLU A 552 -18.14 -4.34 3.66
CA GLU A 552 -18.30 -4.08 5.10
C GLU A 552 -17.13 -3.28 5.72
N THR A 553 -16.16 -2.84 4.90
CA THR A 553 -14.89 -2.28 5.38
C THR A 553 -14.94 -0.76 5.58
N ASN A 554 -15.37 -0.34 6.77
CA ASN A 554 -15.21 1.06 7.19
C ASN A 554 -13.74 1.38 7.51
N TRP A 555 -13.08 2.27 6.76
CA TRP A 555 -11.71 2.73 7.01
C TRP A 555 -11.49 4.20 6.59
N ALA A 556 -10.38 4.80 7.01
CA ALA A 556 -10.01 6.18 6.69
C ALA A 556 -8.47 6.36 6.67
N VAL A 557 -7.98 7.42 6.04
CA VAL A 557 -6.57 7.86 6.04
C VAL A 557 -6.45 9.34 6.42
N SER A 558 -5.30 9.74 6.99
CA SER A 558 -5.03 11.13 7.40
C SER A 558 -4.53 12.01 6.24
N ASP A 559 -5.16 13.14 5.96
CA ASP A 559 -4.68 14.12 4.98
C ASP A 559 -4.42 15.50 5.61
N PRO A 560 -3.16 16.00 5.68
CA PRO A 560 -1.92 15.26 5.44
C PRO A 560 -1.59 14.31 6.60
N GLY A 561 -0.76 13.30 6.37
CA GLY A 561 -0.22 12.46 7.46
C GLY A 561 0.36 11.13 6.98
N ASN A 562 0.38 10.16 7.90
CA ASN A 562 0.94 8.80 7.73
C ASN A 562 0.09 7.72 8.44
N ILE A 563 -1.18 8.01 8.72
CA ILE A 563 -2.07 7.19 9.55
C ILE A 563 -3.17 6.56 8.69
N PHE A 564 -3.30 5.24 8.80
CA PHE A 564 -4.46 4.47 8.31
C PHE A 564 -5.31 4.02 9.50
N CYS A 565 -6.63 4.21 9.45
CA CYS A 565 -7.57 3.86 10.51
C CYS A 565 -8.64 2.86 10.04
N LYS A 566 -8.81 1.74 10.75
CA LYS A 566 -9.96 0.84 10.64
C LYS A 566 -11.00 1.22 11.70
N VAL A 567 -12.23 1.52 11.28
CA VAL A 567 -13.38 1.79 12.16
C VAL A 567 -14.31 0.56 12.20
N ASP A 568 -14.88 0.24 13.37
CA ASP A 568 -15.80 -0.90 13.51
C ASP A 568 -17.24 -0.57 13.04
N LYS A 569 -17.67 0.69 13.24
CA LYS A 569 -18.99 1.21 12.86
C LYS A 569 -18.95 1.96 11.51
N PRO A 570 -20.00 1.82 10.68
CA PRO A 570 -20.20 2.69 9.51
C PRO A 570 -20.51 4.12 9.92
N TYR A 571 -20.16 5.08 9.06
CA TYR A 571 -20.28 6.52 9.32
C TYR A 571 -21.74 6.99 9.26
N PHE A 572 -22.54 6.70 10.29
CA PHE A 572 -23.98 6.97 10.34
C PHE A 572 -24.39 7.82 11.57
N ARG A 573 -25.53 8.51 11.53
CA ARG A 573 -25.98 9.44 12.59
C ARG A 573 -26.24 8.76 13.94
N ASN A 574 -26.65 7.51 13.93
CA ASN A 574 -26.92 6.70 15.12
C ASN A 574 -25.65 6.43 15.96
N GLN A 575 -24.43 6.58 15.40
CA GLN A 575 -23.18 6.60 16.18
C GLN A 575 -23.17 7.62 17.33
N THR A 576 -24.03 8.64 17.28
CA THR A 576 -24.21 9.57 18.41
C THR A 576 -24.63 8.88 19.71
N ARG A 577 -25.30 7.71 19.64
CA ARG A 577 -25.82 6.94 20.79
C ARG A 577 -25.31 5.48 20.84
N GLU A 578 -24.31 5.14 20.04
CA GLU A 578 -23.74 3.79 19.96
C GLU A 578 -22.26 3.79 20.36
N PRO A 579 -21.74 2.68 20.93
CA PRO A 579 -20.32 2.47 21.09
C PRO A 579 -19.61 2.34 19.73
N ALA A 580 -18.36 2.80 19.65
CA ALA A 580 -17.54 2.72 18.44
C ALA A 580 -16.04 2.70 18.77
N MET A 581 -15.27 1.99 17.94
CA MET A 581 -13.81 1.91 17.99
C MET A 581 -13.17 2.30 16.65
N ALA A 582 -12.03 2.98 16.71
CA ALA A 582 -11.12 3.14 15.58
C ALA A 582 -9.70 2.71 15.97
N ILE A 583 -9.06 1.94 15.09
CA ILE A 583 -7.71 1.40 15.26
C ILE A 583 -6.85 2.00 14.16
N CYS A 584 -5.93 2.88 14.56
CA CYS A 584 -5.18 3.76 13.68
C CYS A 584 -3.69 3.41 13.71
N ILE A 585 -3.16 2.90 12.61
CA ILE A 585 -1.79 2.42 12.42
C ILE A 585 -0.97 3.55 11.80
N GLU A 586 0.15 3.90 12.43
CA GLU A 586 1.11 4.91 11.96
C GLU A 586 2.21 4.24 11.12
N ASN A 587 1.97 4.06 9.82
CA ASN A 587 2.92 3.42 8.92
C ASN A 587 2.80 4.00 7.50
N ASN A 588 3.91 4.54 6.98
CA ASN A 588 3.97 5.24 5.70
C ASN A 588 3.57 4.34 4.52
N ASP A 589 3.97 3.07 4.53
CA ASP A 589 3.77 2.16 3.39
C ASP A 589 2.29 1.75 3.26
N ILE A 590 1.67 1.35 4.38
CA ILE A 590 0.22 1.11 4.48
C ILE A 590 -0.55 2.38 4.13
N PHE A 591 -0.15 3.53 4.67
CA PHE A 591 -0.77 4.82 4.40
C PHE A 591 -0.74 5.15 2.90
N ALA A 592 0.39 4.94 2.21
CA ALA A 592 0.52 5.20 0.78
C ALA A 592 -0.50 4.39 -0.04
N ARG A 593 -0.63 3.09 0.22
CA ARG A 593 -1.56 2.22 -0.54
C ARG A 593 -3.03 2.54 -0.33
N PHE A 594 -3.43 2.89 0.89
CA PHE A 594 -4.80 3.34 1.14
C PHE A 594 -5.04 4.79 0.67
N SER A 595 -3.99 5.62 0.57
CA SER A 595 -4.06 6.96 -0.01
C SER A 595 -4.14 6.96 -1.54
N GLU A 596 -3.50 6.02 -2.22
CA GLU A 596 -3.68 5.77 -3.67
C GLU A 596 -5.15 5.48 -4.01
N ILE A 597 -5.83 4.70 -3.16
CA ILE A 597 -7.27 4.42 -3.29
C ILE A 597 -8.09 5.66 -2.93
N ALA A 598 -7.76 6.33 -1.82
CA ALA A 598 -8.46 7.54 -1.37
C ALA A 598 -8.27 8.77 -2.28
N ALA A 599 -7.29 8.76 -3.18
CA ALA A 599 -7.13 9.77 -4.23
C ALA A 599 -8.29 9.77 -5.23
N GLN A 600 -9.02 8.65 -5.34
CA GLN A 600 -10.32 8.60 -6.02
C GLN A 600 -11.41 9.16 -5.10
N LEU A 601 -11.40 10.48 -4.90
CA LEU A 601 -12.47 11.18 -4.18
C LEU A 601 -13.77 11.19 -5.01
N GLU A 602 -14.93 11.35 -4.34
CA GLU A 602 -16.22 11.58 -5.02
C GLU A 602 -16.11 12.70 -6.06
N ASP A 603 -16.90 12.60 -7.14
CA ASP A 603 -16.73 13.46 -8.32
C ASP A 603 -16.71 14.94 -7.97
N CYS A 604 -15.68 15.59 -8.49
CA CYS A 604 -15.32 16.93 -8.05
C CYS A 604 -16.45 17.92 -8.37
N PRO A 605 -17.05 18.55 -7.35
CA PRO A 605 -18.29 19.33 -7.47
C PRO A 605 -18.13 20.61 -8.28
N LEU A 606 -16.88 20.98 -8.55
CA LEU A 606 -16.47 22.14 -9.29
C LEU A 606 -15.05 21.91 -9.82
N SER A 607 -14.89 21.97 -11.13
CA SER A 607 -13.58 22.03 -11.79
C SER A 607 -13.55 23.12 -12.87
N ILE A 608 -12.39 23.73 -13.05
CA ILE A 608 -12.10 24.71 -14.10
C ILE A 608 -10.88 24.23 -14.88
N VAL A 609 -11.04 24.07 -16.19
CA VAL A 609 -9.95 23.82 -17.13
C VAL A 609 -9.67 25.10 -17.91
N TYR A 610 -8.41 25.54 -17.92
CA TYR A 610 -7.89 26.64 -18.71
C TYR A 610 -6.93 26.09 -19.76
N LYS A 611 -7.36 26.14 -21.03
CA LYS A 611 -6.51 25.79 -22.18
C LYS A 611 -5.95 27.09 -22.76
N ALA A 612 -4.68 27.38 -22.54
CA ALA A 612 -4.04 28.58 -23.10
C ALA A 612 -3.92 28.50 -24.65
N PRO A 613 -3.73 29.65 -25.35
CA PRO A 613 -3.44 29.68 -26.78
C PRO A 613 -2.31 28.73 -27.19
N GLY A 614 -2.50 27.99 -28.29
CA GLY A 614 -1.55 27.01 -28.82
C GLY A 614 -1.33 25.74 -27.96
N GLN A 615 -1.80 25.69 -26.72
CA GLN A 615 -1.63 24.53 -25.84
C GLN A 615 -2.73 23.48 -26.06
N VAL A 616 -2.34 22.21 -26.11
CA VAL A 616 -3.26 21.06 -26.14
C VAL A 616 -3.52 20.48 -24.74
N ASN A 617 -2.56 20.62 -23.83
CA ASN A 617 -2.72 20.25 -22.42
C ASN A 617 -3.31 21.46 -21.67
N GLY A 618 -4.53 21.30 -21.16
CA GLY A 618 -5.15 22.32 -20.30
C GLY A 618 -4.59 22.27 -18.88
N LYS A 619 -4.47 23.42 -18.23
CA LYS A 619 -4.27 23.49 -16.77
C LYS A 619 -5.62 23.32 -16.09
N ILE A 620 -5.70 22.50 -15.05
CA ILE A 620 -6.94 22.25 -14.29
C ILE A 620 -6.80 22.72 -12.84
N ILE A 621 -7.85 23.34 -12.31
CA ILE A 621 -8.08 23.50 -10.87
C ILE A 621 -9.35 22.75 -10.50
N VAL A 622 -9.28 22.10 -9.35
CA VAL A 622 -10.36 21.35 -8.72
C VAL A 622 -10.62 21.95 -7.34
N ALA A 623 -11.87 22.25 -7.02
CA ALA A 623 -12.22 22.75 -5.69
C ALA A 623 -11.92 21.69 -4.62
N GLY A 624 -11.07 22.02 -3.64
CA GLY A 624 -10.73 21.14 -2.51
C GLY A 624 -9.53 20.19 -2.69
N ALA A 625 -8.94 20.12 -3.88
CA ALA A 625 -7.65 19.46 -4.09
C ALA A 625 -6.49 20.34 -3.55
N ALA A 626 -5.29 19.77 -3.37
CA ALA A 626 -4.10 20.53 -2.96
C ALA A 626 -3.86 21.69 -3.94
N GLY A 627 -4.13 22.90 -3.46
CA GLY A 627 -4.74 23.94 -4.29
C GLY A 627 -3.78 24.69 -5.21
N ASN A 628 -3.11 24.01 -6.14
CA ASN A 628 -2.34 24.58 -7.26
C ASN A 628 -3.00 24.22 -8.60
N TRP A 629 -2.66 24.95 -9.67
CA TRP A 629 -2.91 24.48 -11.03
C TRP A 629 -2.21 23.15 -11.26
N GLN A 630 -2.93 22.16 -11.77
CA GLN A 630 -2.39 20.87 -12.19
C GLN A 630 -2.37 20.79 -13.72
N ASP A 631 -1.51 19.95 -14.28
CA ASP A 631 -1.62 19.57 -15.69
C ASP A 631 -2.79 18.60 -15.89
N GLY A 632 -3.54 18.78 -16.98
CA GLY A 632 -4.53 17.81 -17.40
C GLY A 632 -3.87 16.46 -17.72
N ALA A 633 -4.45 15.36 -17.23
CA ALA A 633 -3.92 14.00 -17.41
C ALA A 633 -3.85 13.52 -18.88
N GLY A 634 -4.43 14.29 -19.82
CA GLY A 634 -4.34 14.09 -21.26
C GLY A 634 -4.66 15.38 -22.01
N ALA A 635 -4.35 15.40 -23.30
CA ALA A 635 -4.63 16.53 -24.17
C ALA A 635 -6.15 16.71 -24.39
N ILE A 636 -6.62 17.96 -24.41
CA ILE A 636 -8.06 18.31 -24.48
C ILE A 636 -8.73 17.97 -25.82
N ASN A 637 -7.94 17.60 -26.84
CA ASN A 637 -8.42 17.13 -28.13
C ASN A 637 -8.48 15.60 -28.23
N ALA A 638 -8.02 14.86 -27.21
CA ALA A 638 -8.13 13.41 -27.15
C ALA A 638 -9.50 12.97 -26.63
N ALA A 639 -10.05 11.88 -27.17
CA ALA A 639 -11.36 11.38 -26.75
C ALA A 639 -11.38 10.75 -25.33
N ASN A 640 -10.20 10.51 -24.74
CA ASN A 640 -10.02 9.83 -23.46
C ASN A 640 -8.85 10.47 -22.67
N GLY A 641 -8.75 10.15 -21.39
CA GLY A 641 -7.59 10.52 -20.55
C GLY A 641 -7.62 11.91 -19.92
N HIS A 642 -8.64 12.74 -20.20
CA HIS A 642 -8.84 14.02 -19.52
C HIS A 642 -10.25 14.15 -18.93
N SER A 643 -10.36 14.92 -17.84
CA SER A 643 -11.59 15.08 -17.05
C SER A 643 -12.80 15.55 -17.85
N PHE A 644 -12.59 16.36 -18.87
CA PHE A 644 -13.67 16.99 -19.62
C PHE A 644 -14.26 16.10 -20.72
N ALA A 645 -13.47 15.20 -21.33
CA ALA A 645 -14.04 14.14 -22.17
C ALA A 645 -14.87 13.18 -21.31
N LYS A 646 -14.38 12.83 -20.11
CA LYS A 646 -15.11 12.01 -19.14
C LYS A 646 -16.44 12.66 -18.71
N ALA A 647 -16.44 13.94 -18.37
CA ALA A 647 -17.65 14.69 -18.00
C ALA A 647 -18.70 14.79 -19.12
N LEU A 648 -18.31 14.56 -20.37
CA LEU A 648 -19.19 14.59 -21.54
C LEU A 648 -19.45 13.19 -22.12
N GLU A 649 -18.99 12.10 -21.51
CA GLU A 649 -19.02 10.77 -22.11
C GLU A 649 -20.44 10.31 -22.51
N HIS A 650 -21.46 10.66 -21.72
CA HIS A 650 -22.88 10.38 -22.00
C HIS A 650 -23.58 11.48 -22.84
N VAL A 651 -22.87 12.59 -23.12
CA VAL A 651 -23.26 13.63 -24.08
C VAL A 651 -22.82 13.25 -25.50
N VAL A 652 -21.64 12.62 -25.62
CA VAL A 652 -21.07 12.12 -26.87
C VAL A 652 -21.47 10.67 -27.18
N GLY A 653 -21.69 9.86 -26.15
CA GLY A 653 -22.15 8.46 -26.24
C GLY A 653 -23.67 8.29 -26.06
N ASN A 654 -24.13 7.05 -26.22
CA ASN A 654 -25.50 6.66 -25.92
C ASN A 654 -25.59 6.08 -24.51
N ASP A 655 -26.51 6.63 -23.71
CA ASP A 655 -26.86 6.13 -22.38
C ASP A 655 -28.38 6.15 -22.19
N GLY A 656 -28.93 5.10 -21.59
CA GLY A 656 -30.37 4.97 -21.36
C GLY A 656 -30.89 5.90 -20.26
N THR A 657 -30.07 6.20 -19.27
CA THR A 657 -30.43 6.90 -18.02
C THR A 657 -29.99 8.35 -17.97
N ILE A 658 -28.92 8.72 -18.67
CA ILE A 658 -28.46 10.11 -18.74
C ILE A 658 -29.19 10.87 -19.85
N LYS A 659 -29.59 12.12 -19.56
CA LYS A 659 -30.25 13.05 -20.48
C LYS A 659 -29.62 14.44 -20.36
N PHE A 660 -29.68 15.24 -21.41
CA PHE A 660 -29.04 16.56 -21.45
C PHE A 660 -29.69 17.57 -22.41
N LEU A 661 -29.42 18.83 -22.13
CA LEU A 661 -29.69 19.99 -22.97
C LEU A 661 -28.36 20.66 -23.31
N ALA A 662 -28.08 20.86 -24.61
CA ALA A 662 -26.88 21.54 -25.08
C ALA A 662 -27.23 22.88 -25.76
N TYR A 663 -26.52 23.94 -25.38
CA TYR A 663 -26.69 25.28 -25.93
C TYR A 663 -25.36 25.90 -26.36
N ASN A 664 -25.33 26.59 -27.50
CA ASN A 664 -24.11 27.22 -28.03
C ASN A 664 -24.49 28.33 -29.02
N ASN A 665 -23.84 29.49 -28.95
CA ASN A 665 -24.09 30.58 -29.90
C ASN A 665 -23.57 30.31 -31.33
N ALA A 666 -22.64 29.37 -31.47
CA ALA A 666 -22.15 28.82 -32.73
C ALA A 666 -22.20 27.28 -32.65
N PRO A 667 -23.39 26.66 -32.75
CA PRO A 667 -23.53 25.22 -32.53
C PRO A 667 -22.92 24.40 -33.70
N PRO A 668 -22.41 23.20 -33.43
CA PRO A 668 -21.80 22.37 -34.47
C PRO A 668 -22.78 22.01 -35.57
N ARG A 669 -22.29 21.94 -36.81
CA ARG A 669 -23.03 21.52 -38.01
C ARG A 669 -24.25 22.40 -38.38
N VAL A 670 -24.48 23.53 -37.70
CA VAL A 670 -25.52 24.52 -38.09
C VAL A 670 -24.85 25.80 -38.62
N PRO A 671 -24.73 25.98 -39.95
CA PRO A 671 -24.09 27.17 -40.51
C PRO A 671 -24.96 28.42 -40.38
N LYS A 672 -24.30 29.59 -40.26
CA LYS A 672 -24.89 30.94 -40.36
C LYS A 672 -25.94 31.33 -39.30
N VAL A 673 -25.99 30.68 -38.14
CA VAL A 673 -26.93 31.11 -37.07
C VAL A 673 -26.55 32.49 -36.53
N LYS A 674 -27.53 33.40 -36.45
CA LYS A 674 -27.36 34.74 -35.86
C LYS A 674 -28.04 34.79 -34.50
N THR A 675 -27.26 34.90 -33.43
CA THR A 675 -27.74 35.25 -32.09
C THR A 675 -26.91 36.39 -31.52
N LYS A 676 -27.48 37.14 -30.57
CA LYS A 676 -26.76 38.13 -29.77
C LYS A 676 -26.15 37.52 -28.49
N SER A 677 -26.47 36.26 -28.17
CA SER A 677 -25.88 35.54 -27.04
C SER A 677 -24.44 35.10 -27.35
N ASN A 678 -23.57 35.03 -26.34
CA ASN A 678 -22.25 34.41 -26.46
C ASN A 678 -22.10 33.09 -25.69
N SER A 679 -23.03 32.83 -24.77
CA SER A 679 -23.02 31.71 -23.85
C SER A 679 -23.09 30.35 -24.54
N LYS A 680 -22.38 29.38 -23.97
CA LYS A 680 -22.32 27.99 -24.43
C LYS A 680 -22.21 27.06 -23.21
N GLY A 681 -22.77 25.87 -23.31
CA GLY A 681 -22.79 24.93 -22.20
C GLY A 681 -23.70 23.73 -22.41
N VAL A 682 -23.72 22.87 -21.40
CA VAL A 682 -24.52 21.66 -21.35
C VAL A 682 -25.11 21.52 -19.94
N ILE A 683 -26.40 21.20 -19.84
CA ILE A 683 -27.04 20.76 -18.61
C ILE A 683 -27.26 19.26 -18.77
N ILE A 684 -26.77 18.45 -17.83
CA ILE A 684 -26.84 16.98 -17.82
C ILE A 684 -27.60 16.56 -16.56
N LEU A 685 -28.47 15.56 -16.63
CA LEU A 685 -29.11 14.92 -15.48
C LEU A 685 -29.19 13.40 -15.66
N SER A 686 -29.39 12.69 -14.55
CA SER A 686 -29.79 11.28 -14.56
C SER A 686 -31.29 11.14 -14.30
N THR A 687 -31.95 10.23 -15.00
CA THR A 687 -33.36 9.87 -14.75
C THR A 687 -33.50 8.73 -13.72
N ASN A 688 -32.41 8.33 -13.05
CA ASN A 688 -32.43 7.29 -12.01
C ASN A 688 -31.92 7.76 -10.63
N ALA A 689 -31.48 9.02 -10.51
CA ALA A 689 -30.94 9.61 -9.30
C ALA A 689 -31.05 11.14 -9.36
N ASP A 690 -31.27 11.81 -8.21
CA ASP A 690 -31.18 13.29 -8.06
C ASP A 690 -29.72 13.73 -8.21
N ALA A 691 -29.25 13.77 -9.45
CA ALA A 691 -27.87 14.03 -9.82
C ALA A 691 -27.81 14.75 -11.17
N ALA A 692 -27.21 15.94 -11.19
CA ALA A 692 -27.07 16.75 -12.38
C ALA A 692 -25.71 17.46 -12.46
N ALA A 693 -25.38 17.93 -13.66
CA ALA A 693 -24.19 18.74 -13.91
C ALA A 693 -24.51 19.90 -14.84
N TRP A 694 -23.89 21.05 -14.59
CA TRP A 694 -23.90 22.19 -15.49
C TRP A 694 -22.48 22.52 -15.95
N ILE A 695 -22.27 22.42 -17.25
CA ILE A 695 -21.03 22.73 -17.94
C ILE A 695 -21.20 24.08 -18.66
N VAL A 696 -20.22 24.97 -18.51
CA VAL A 696 -20.14 26.25 -19.22
C VAL A 696 -18.78 26.34 -19.91
N HIS A 697 -18.75 26.74 -21.19
CA HIS A 697 -17.49 26.81 -21.94
C HIS A 697 -17.47 27.95 -22.96
N THR A 698 -16.27 28.28 -23.43
CA THR A 698 -16.05 29.30 -24.47
C THR A 698 -15.99 28.74 -25.89
N VAL A 699 -15.78 27.43 -26.06
CA VAL A 699 -15.50 26.74 -27.33
C VAL A 699 -16.69 26.76 -28.32
N PRO A 700 -16.60 27.43 -29.49
CA PRO A 700 -17.60 27.34 -30.56
C PRO A 700 -17.55 25.99 -31.27
N GLY A 701 -18.67 25.55 -31.86
CA GLY A 701 -18.74 24.28 -32.60
C GLY A 701 -18.67 23.02 -31.73
N PHE A 702 -19.04 23.13 -30.44
CA PHE A 702 -18.81 22.09 -29.43
C PHE A 702 -19.92 22.09 -28.35
N PRO A 703 -20.25 20.94 -27.70
CA PRO A 703 -19.93 19.56 -28.12
C PRO A 703 -20.85 19.13 -29.26
N ILE A 704 -20.51 18.04 -29.96
CA ILE A 704 -21.40 17.41 -30.95
C ILE A 704 -22.24 16.32 -30.26
N PRO A 705 -23.55 16.50 -30.05
CA PRO A 705 -24.40 15.55 -29.32
C PRO A 705 -24.45 14.16 -29.98
N LYS A 706 -24.41 13.10 -29.15
CA LYS A 706 -24.55 11.68 -29.55
C LYS A 706 -23.62 11.25 -30.70
N THR A 707 -22.43 11.83 -30.78
CA THR A 707 -21.35 11.42 -31.70
C THR A 707 -20.02 11.47 -30.95
N VAL A 708 -19.02 10.71 -31.42
CA VAL A 708 -17.68 10.63 -30.78
C VAL A 708 -17.09 12.00 -30.43
N TYR A 709 -16.38 12.07 -29.30
CA TYR A 709 -15.76 13.29 -28.80
C TYR A 709 -14.86 13.92 -29.89
N THR A 710 -15.23 15.13 -30.30
CA THR A 710 -14.61 15.84 -31.42
C THR A 710 -14.27 17.27 -30.99
N TRP A 711 -12.98 17.59 -30.90
CA TRP A 711 -12.51 18.94 -30.61
C TRP A 711 -12.38 19.79 -31.90
N PRO A 712 -12.91 21.02 -31.98
CA PRO A 712 -12.77 21.88 -33.15
C PRO A 712 -11.32 22.31 -33.37
N ALA A 713 -10.68 21.86 -34.46
CA ALA A 713 -9.25 22.06 -34.71
C ALA A 713 -8.79 23.53 -34.69
N ALA A 714 -9.62 24.46 -35.19
CA ALA A 714 -9.33 25.90 -35.19
C ALA A 714 -9.20 26.50 -33.78
N GLU A 715 -9.87 25.90 -32.79
CA GLU A 715 -9.91 26.38 -31.40
C GLU A 715 -8.69 25.87 -30.59
N THR A 716 -7.85 25.01 -31.16
CA THR A 716 -6.55 24.63 -30.58
C THR A 716 -5.60 25.84 -30.49
N ALA A 717 -5.63 26.74 -31.47
CA ALA A 717 -4.78 27.94 -31.49
C ALA A 717 -5.15 28.98 -30.43
N LYS A 718 -6.39 28.95 -29.91
CA LYS A 718 -6.95 29.99 -29.04
C LYS A 718 -6.98 29.59 -27.57
N GLY A 719 -7.17 30.58 -26.68
CA GLY A 719 -7.38 30.39 -25.25
C GLY A 719 -8.85 30.07 -24.93
N HIS A 720 -9.10 29.06 -24.11
CA HIS A 720 -10.44 28.62 -23.73
C HIS A 720 -10.53 28.24 -22.25
N LEU A 721 -11.67 28.59 -21.65
CA LEU A 721 -12.08 28.14 -20.32
C LEU A 721 -13.28 27.20 -20.43
N LEU A 722 -13.25 26.15 -19.62
CA LEU A 722 -14.31 25.17 -19.45
C LEU A 722 -14.54 24.96 -17.96
N LEU A 723 -15.78 25.16 -17.52
CA LEU A 723 -16.24 25.07 -16.14
C LEU A 723 -17.22 23.90 -16.05
N CYS A 724 -17.04 23.02 -15.08
CA CYS A 724 -17.98 21.94 -14.76
C CYS A 724 -18.43 22.08 -13.31
N LEU A 725 -19.75 22.05 -13.08
CA LEU A 725 -20.41 22.18 -11.77
C LEU A 725 -21.31 20.97 -11.55
N THR A 726 -21.05 20.16 -10.52
CA THR A 726 -22.02 19.14 -10.07
C THR A 726 -23.08 19.83 -9.22
N ILE A 727 -24.36 19.51 -9.44
CA ILE A 727 -25.51 20.15 -8.81
C ILE A 727 -26.63 19.11 -8.58
N PRO A 728 -27.47 19.25 -7.54
CA PRO A 728 -28.71 18.49 -7.47
C PRO A 728 -29.67 18.99 -8.55
N GLU A 729 -30.53 18.09 -9.03
CA GLU A 729 -31.42 18.30 -10.17
C GLU A 729 -32.40 19.47 -9.93
N SER A 730 -32.86 19.59 -8.68
CA SER A 730 -33.71 20.69 -8.17
C SER A 730 -33.22 22.12 -8.47
N GLN A 731 -31.93 22.30 -8.81
CA GLN A 731 -31.35 23.61 -9.14
C GLN A 731 -31.30 23.93 -10.63
N ILE A 732 -31.62 22.98 -11.53
CA ILE A 732 -31.70 23.19 -12.99
C ILE A 732 -32.66 24.34 -13.33
N ASN A 733 -33.83 24.40 -12.67
CA ASN A 733 -34.82 25.45 -12.90
C ASN A 733 -34.30 26.87 -12.57
N ALA A 734 -33.38 27.01 -11.60
CA ALA A 734 -32.75 28.30 -11.25
C ALA A 734 -31.68 28.73 -12.28
N ILE A 735 -30.98 27.77 -12.87
CA ILE A 735 -30.08 27.99 -14.01
C ILE A 735 -30.91 28.42 -15.22
N ALA A 736 -31.98 27.68 -15.54
CA ALA A 736 -32.88 27.99 -16.65
C ALA A 736 -33.50 29.40 -16.54
N ALA A 737 -33.92 29.81 -15.34
CA ALA A 737 -34.40 31.16 -15.05
C ALA A 737 -33.38 32.26 -15.40
N SER A 738 -32.08 31.96 -15.32
CA SER A 738 -31.01 32.88 -15.71
C SER A 738 -30.69 32.80 -17.20
N LEU A 739 -30.74 31.59 -17.79
CA LEU A 739 -30.52 31.38 -19.22
C LEU A 739 -31.62 32.05 -20.09
N LEU A 740 -32.86 32.15 -19.61
CA LEU A 740 -33.95 32.86 -20.30
C LEU A 740 -33.61 34.33 -20.65
N PHE A 741 -32.87 35.03 -19.79
CA PHE A 741 -32.50 36.42 -20.05
C PHE A 741 -31.49 36.57 -21.19
N ILE A 742 -30.69 35.52 -21.45
CA ILE A 742 -29.57 35.59 -22.39
C ILE A 742 -29.84 34.93 -23.75
N GLN A 743 -31.02 34.30 -23.92
CA GLN A 743 -31.52 33.77 -25.20
C GLN A 743 -30.50 32.89 -25.95
N PRO A 744 -29.99 31.81 -25.34
CA PRO A 744 -29.00 30.95 -25.96
C PRO A 744 -29.68 30.05 -27.00
N ILE A 745 -28.96 29.67 -28.07
CA ILE A 745 -29.47 28.68 -29.02
C ILE A 745 -29.31 27.29 -28.41
N ILE A 746 -30.43 26.67 -28.10
CA ILE A 746 -30.51 25.25 -27.74
C ILE A 746 -30.46 24.47 -29.05
N HIS A 747 -29.43 23.64 -29.21
CA HIS A 747 -29.23 22.84 -30.43
C HIS A 747 -29.43 21.35 -30.21
N TYR A 748 -29.67 20.94 -28.96
CA TYR A 748 -30.08 19.59 -28.59
C TYR A 748 -30.76 19.59 -27.22
N ASN A 749 -31.81 18.78 -27.07
CA ASN A 749 -32.45 18.46 -25.80
C ASN A 749 -33.07 17.06 -25.89
N ASP A 750 -32.67 16.13 -25.02
CA ASP A 750 -33.35 14.84 -24.82
C ASP A 750 -33.94 14.67 -23.40
N ILE A 751 -33.89 15.72 -22.56
CA ILE A 751 -34.51 15.72 -21.22
C ILE A 751 -36.04 15.61 -21.36
N PRO A 752 -36.69 14.58 -20.77
CA PRO A 752 -38.12 14.37 -20.92
C PRO A 752 -38.95 15.30 -20.01
N GLU A 753 -40.24 15.44 -20.34
CA GLU A 753 -41.17 16.27 -19.58
C GLU A 753 -41.41 15.77 -18.15
N THR A 754 -41.17 14.48 -17.87
CA THR A 754 -41.32 13.87 -16.54
C THR A 754 -40.40 14.50 -15.50
N GLU A 755 -39.11 14.69 -15.81
CA GLU A 755 -38.15 15.33 -14.90
C GLU A 755 -38.43 16.84 -14.79
N THR A 756 -38.88 17.45 -15.90
CA THR A 756 -39.03 18.91 -16.00
C THR A 756 -40.41 19.45 -15.63
N ALA A 757 -41.34 18.59 -15.22
CA ALA A 757 -42.70 18.95 -14.82
C ALA A 757 -42.76 20.01 -13.71
N ALA A 758 -41.80 19.98 -12.77
CA ALA A 758 -41.67 20.96 -11.69
C ALA A 758 -40.78 22.18 -12.05
N MET A 759 -40.33 22.30 -13.30
CA MET A 759 -39.32 23.27 -13.76
C MET A 759 -39.88 24.27 -14.79
N PRO A 760 -40.77 25.21 -14.40
CA PRO A 760 -41.45 26.10 -15.34
C PRO A 760 -40.49 26.98 -16.15
N TYR A 761 -39.35 27.40 -15.61
CA TYR A 761 -38.37 28.20 -16.37
C TYR A 761 -37.59 27.35 -17.37
N PHE A 762 -37.39 26.06 -17.10
CA PHE A 762 -36.82 25.13 -18.06
C PHE A 762 -37.78 24.92 -19.25
N GLY A 763 -39.07 24.68 -18.97
CA GLY A 763 -40.11 24.59 -20.00
C GLY A 763 -40.20 25.82 -20.90
N LYS A 764 -40.02 27.03 -20.32
CA LYS A 764 -39.93 28.27 -21.09
C LYS A 764 -38.66 28.39 -21.93
N LEU A 765 -37.53 27.94 -21.38
CA LEU A 765 -36.23 27.98 -22.03
C LEU A 765 -36.22 27.11 -23.30
N ILE A 766 -36.70 25.87 -23.22
CA ILE A 766 -36.80 24.97 -24.39
C ILE A 766 -37.80 25.46 -25.46
N LYS A 767 -38.80 26.25 -25.07
CA LYS A 767 -39.74 26.93 -26.00
C LYS A 767 -39.17 28.20 -26.63
N GLY A 768 -38.00 28.68 -26.19
CA GLY A 768 -37.43 29.95 -26.65
C GLY A 768 -38.17 31.18 -26.16
N GLU A 769 -38.96 31.09 -25.08
CA GLU A 769 -39.64 32.25 -24.49
C GLU A 769 -38.63 33.26 -23.93
N ILE A 770 -39.00 34.55 -23.92
CA ILE A 770 -38.13 35.64 -23.47
C ILE A 770 -38.81 36.51 -22.40
N PRO A 771 -38.08 37.05 -21.41
CA PRO A 771 -38.64 38.00 -20.45
C PRO A 771 -39.07 39.31 -21.13
N THR A 772 -40.38 39.56 -21.22
CA THR A 772 -40.96 40.76 -21.85
C THR A 772 -41.22 41.91 -20.87
N LEU A 773 -41.30 41.62 -19.57
CA LEU A 773 -41.55 42.58 -18.50
C LEU A 773 -40.31 42.81 -17.62
N PRO A 774 -40.15 44.00 -17.02
CA PRO A 774 -39.07 44.28 -16.08
C PRO A 774 -39.23 43.47 -14.78
N PRO A 775 -38.13 43.16 -14.05
CA PRO A 775 -36.76 43.61 -14.29
C PRO A 775 -36.05 42.81 -15.41
N PHE A 776 -35.36 43.53 -16.31
CA PHE A 776 -34.61 42.94 -17.45
C PHE A 776 -33.24 42.33 -17.07
N THR A 777 -33.06 42.03 -15.78
CA THR A 777 -31.84 41.46 -15.20
C THR A 777 -32.23 40.45 -14.13
N SER A 778 -31.57 39.29 -14.10
CA SER A 778 -31.75 38.28 -13.06
C SER A 778 -30.48 38.10 -12.22
N ARG A 779 -30.69 37.85 -10.93
CA ARG A 779 -29.69 37.47 -9.92
C ARG A 779 -30.12 36.15 -9.31
N GLY A 780 -29.66 35.05 -9.89
CA GLY A 780 -29.77 33.72 -9.32
C GLY A 780 -28.62 33.39 -8.37
N SER A 781 -28.81 32.36 -7.57
CA SER A 781 -27.70 31.64 -6.92
C SER A 781 -28.03 30.17 -6.84
N ILE A 782 -27.06 29.34 -7.20
CA ILE A 782 -27.08 27.90 -6.98
C ILE A 782 -25.99 27.50 -5.99
N ARG A 783 -26.01 26.24 -5.58
CA ARG A 783 -25.02 25.60 -4.70
C ARG A 783 -24.55 24.30 -5.33
N THR A 784 -23.25 24.13 -5.47
CA THR A 784 -22.68 22.88 -5.99
C THR A 784 -22.90 21.72 -5.03
N GLU A 785 -22.94 20.52 -5.58
CA GLU A 785 -23.10 19.30 -4.81
C GLU A 785 -21.78 18.82 -4.21
N ASN A 786 -21.22 19.60 -3.29
CA ASN A 786 -19.89 19.36 -2.74
C ASN A 786 -19.90 18.49 -1.48
N ALA A 787 -19.15 17.38 -1.51
CA ALA A 787 -18.85 16.55 -0.36
C ALA A 787 -18.18 17.36 0.77
N GLY A 788 -17.26 18.27 0.45
CA GLY A 788 -16.58 19.20 1.35
C GLY A 788 -17.28 20.55 1.56
N GLY A 789 -18.61 20.63 1.41
CA GLY A 789 -19.39 21.85 1.70
C GLY A 789 -19.80 22.65 0.46
N PRO A 790 -21.11 22.88 0.21
CA PRO A 790 -21.59 23.46 -1.05
C PRO A 790 -20.95 24.80 -1.42
N VAL A 791 -20.39 24.91 -2.62
CA VAL A 791 -19.87 26.18 -3.15
C VAL A 791 -21.03 27.01 -3.67
N THR A 792 -21.19 28.24 -3.17
CA THR A 792 -22.18 29.18 -3.70
C THR A 792 -21.72 29.66 -5.08
N VAL A 793 -22.61 29.56 -6.06
CA VAL A 793 -22.40 30.11 -7.41
C VAL A 793 -23.51 31.11 -7.70
N HIS A 794 -23.17 32.39 -7.76
CA HIS A 794 -24.07 33.44 -8.19
C HIS A 794 -24.15 33.48 -9.71
N ILE A 795 -25.36 33.57 -10.24
CA ILE A 795 -25.61 33.67 -11.68
C ILE A 795 -26.22 35.05 -11.93
N TYR A 796 -25.49 35.91 -12.61
CA TYR A 796 -25.95 37.22 -13.04
C TYR A 796 -26.27 37.18 -14.52
N SER A 797 -27.45 37.62 -14.91
CA SER A 797 -27.86 37.64 -16.31
C SER A 797 -28.59 38.92 -16.66
N LYS A 798 -28.48 39.34 -17.92
CA LYS A 798 -29.16 40.51 -18.46
C LYS A 798 -29.68 40.22 -19.87
N SER A 799 -30.83 40.77 -20.20
CA SER A 799 -31.31 40.82 -21.59
C SER A 799 -30.85 42.11 -22.28
N GLU A 800 -30.98 42.14 -23.61
CA GLU A 800 -30.76 43.35 -24.43
C GLU A 800 -31.59 44.55 -23.95
N SER A 801 -32.78 44.33 -23.38
CA SER A 801 -33.66 45.39 -22.88
C SER A 801 -33.11 46.13 -21.66
N SER A 802 -32.16 45.54 -20.92
CA SER A 802 -31.58 46.15 -19.72
C SER A 802 -30.76 47.42 -19.98
N LYS A 803 -30.11 47.51 -21.15
CA LYS A 803 -29.13 48.54 -21.53
C LYS A 803 -27.98 48.75 -20.53
N TYR A 804 -27.78 47.83 -19.59
CA TYR A 804 -26.67 47.82 -18.64
C TYR A 804 -25.50 47.00 -19.21
N GLU A 805 -24.27 47.39 -18.91
CA GLU A 805 -23.11 46.51 -19.12
C GLU A 805 -22.93 45.58 -17.91
N ILE A 806 -22.48 44.33 -18.15
CA ILE A 806 -22.51 43.28 -17.12
C ILE A 806 -21.52 43.51 -15.97
N TYR A 807 -20.42 44.25 -16.16
CA TYR A 807 -19.33 44.33 -15.19
C TYR A 807 -19.60 45.37 -14.08
N LYS A 808 -19.71 46.66 -14.40
CA LYS A 808 -19.83 47.72 -13.38
C LYS A 808 -21.27 47.89 -12.88
N LYS A 809 -22.25 47.85 -13.79
CA LYS A 809 -23.67 48.08 -13.47
C LYS A 809 -24.35 46.84 -12.86
N ILE A 810 -23.84 45.63 -13.08
CA ILE A 810 -24.39 44.40 -12.52
C ILE A 810 -23.43 43.74 -11.53
N ILE A 811 -22.29 43.18 -11.95
CA ILE A 811 -21.37 42.42 -11.06
C ILE A 811 -20.85 43.29 -9.90
N VAL A 812 -20.21 44.44 -10.16
CA VAL A 812 -19.66 45.32 -9.11
C VAL A 812 -20.77 45.83 -8.17
N LYS A 813 -21.95 46.19 -8.70
CA LYS A 813 -23.09 46.58 -7.86
C LYS A 813 -23.61 45.43 -6.99
N ALA A 814 -23.67 44.21 -7.53
CA ALA A 814 -24.24 43.06 -6.86
C ALA A 814 -23.31 42.44 -5.80
N LEU A 815 -22.01 42.45 -6.07
CA LEU A 815 -20.94 42.02 -5.17
C LEU A 815 -20.54 43.10 -4.15
N LYS A 816 -20.77 44.39 -4.47
CA LYS A 816 -20.35 45.57 -3.69
C LYS A 816 -18.82 45.66 -3.46
N LYS A 817 -18.02 45.06 -4.34
CA LYS A 817 -16.55 44.96 -4.31
C LYS A 817 -15.94 45.51 -5.60
N THR A 818 -14.68 45.95 -5.56
CA THR A 818 -13.88 46.15 -6.79
C THR A 818 -13.63 44.79 -7.46
N ILE A 819 -13.45 44.78 -8.78
CA ILE A 819 -13.05 43.59 -9.53
C ILE A 819 -11.82 43.86 -10.41
N LYS A 820 -10.95 42.87 -10.52
CA LYS A 820 -9.87 42.79 -11.53
C LYS A 820 -10.38 42.00 -12.72
N VAL A 821 -10.22 42.49 -13.94
CA VAL A 821 -10.84 41.90 -15.15
C VAL A 821 -9.80 41.49 -16.18
N TRP A 822 -9.87 40.23 -16.62
CA TRP A 822 -9.20 39.69 -17.81
C TRP A 822 -10.24 39.56 -18.92
N SER A 823 -10.07 40.31 -20.01
CA SER A 823 -11.01 40.33 -21.11
C SER A 823 -10.42 41.11 -22.28
N ARG A 824 -10.73 40.69 -23.51
CA ARG A 824 -10.71 41.60 -24.67
C ARG A 824 -11.52 42.86 -24.36
N ARG A 825 -11.02 44.01 -24.78
CA ARG A 825 -11.57 45.32 -24.41
C ARG A 825 -11.53 46.28 -25.59
N ASP A 826 -12.45 47.24 -25.61
CA ASP A 826 -12.43 48.33 -26.59
C ASP A 826 -11.74 49.56 -25.99
N ASN A 827 -11.36 50.52 -26.84
CA ASN A 827 -10.75 51.77 -26.38
C ASN A 827 -11.76 52.74 -25.72
N LYS A 828 -13.03 52.31 -25.51
CA LYS A 828 -14.13 53.14 -24.99
C LYS A 828 -14.36 52.89 -23.50
N LEU A 829 -14.26 51.65 -23.02
CA LEU A 829 -14.36 51.30 -21.60
C LEU A 829 -12.97 51.23 -20.95
N LYS A 830 -12.66 52.21 -20.11
CA LYS A 830 -11.41 52.24 -19.31
C LYS A 830 -11.60 51.58 -17.94
N GLY A 831 -10.49 51.31 -17.27
CA GLY A 831 -10.49 51.13 -15.82
C GLY A 831 -10.94 52.43 -15.13
N ASP A 832 -11.50 52.28 -13.94
CA ASP A 832 -11.87 53.41 -13.06
C ASP A 832 -11.26 53.12 -11.70
N CYS A 833 -10.55 54.08 -11.13
CA CYS A 833 -9.91 53.95 -9.82
C CYS A 833 -10.23 55.14 -8.90
N ARG A 834 -11.19 56.00 -9.30
CA ARG A 834 -11.47 57.29 -8.64
C ARG A 834 -12.38 57.17 -7.40
N VAL A 835 -12.98 56.00 -7.17
CA VAL A 835 -13.88 55.73 -6.05
C VAL A 835 -13.39 54.54 -5.23
N SER A 836 -13.24 54.71 -3.92
CA SER A 836 -12.81 53.64 -3.02
C SER A 836 -13.77 52.42 -3.05
N GLN A 837 -13.19 51.22 -3.13
CA GLN A 837 -13.82 49.90 -2.92
C GLN A 837 -14.95 49.42 -3.88
N ARG A 838 -15.33 50.14 -4.96
CA ARG A 838 -16.36 49.67 -5.93
C ARG A 838 -16.09 50.03 -7.39
N HIS A 839 -14.97 49.58 -7.95
CA HIS A 839 -14.54 49.94 -9.30
C HIS A 839 -13.98 48.76 -10.13
N ILE A 840 -13.43 49.03 -11.32
CA ILE A 840 -12.87 48.01 -12.23
C ILE A 840 -11.39 48.32 -12.46
N ARG A 841 -10.54 47.32 -12.18
CA ARG A 841 -9.11 47.30 -12.53
C ARG A 841 -8.91 46.33 -13.69
N LEU A 842 -8.09 46.69 -14.66
CA LEU A 842 -7.83 45.86 -15.84
C LEU A 842 -6.53 45.09 -15.65
N ILE A 843 -6.53 43.80 -16.02
CA ILE A 843 -5.33 42.95 -15.97
C ILE A 843 -4.49 43.22 -17.21
N THR A 844 -3.18 43.30 -17.01
CA THR A 844 -2.19 43.55 -18.07
C THR A 844 -1.98 42.31 -18.93
N SER A 845 -1.78 42.52 -20.23
CA SER A 845 -1.46 41.49 -21.23
C SER A 845 -0.03 41.69 -21.73
N PRO A 846 0.76 40.63 -21.96
CA PRO A 846 0.44 39.21 -21.78
C PRO A 846 0.46 38.77 -20.30
N ALA A 847 -0.07 37.57 -20.03
CA ALA A 847 -0.04 36.93 -18.72
C ALA A 847 0.35 35.44 -18.83
N SER A 848 0.50 34.75 -17.71
CA SER A 848 0.84 33.31 -17.67
C SER A 848 -0.03 32.55 -16.68
N VAL A 849 -0.59 31.43 -17.12
CA VAL A 849 -1.41 30.50 -16.32
C VAL A 849 -0.55 29.28 -16.00
N SER A 850 0.12 29.28 -14.84
CA SER A 850 1.00 28.18 -14.42
C SER A 850 2.06 27.81 -15.47
N GLY A 851 2.72 28.83 -16.04
CA GLY A 851 3.73 28.67 -17.10
C GLY A 851 3.16 28.60 -18.53
N HIS A 852 1.83 28.50 -18.70
CA HIS A 852 1.21 28.59 -20.02
C HIS A 852 0.89 30.05 -20.36
N ASN A 853 1.62 30.62 -21.33
CA ASN A 853 1.45 32.02 -21.74
C ASN A 853 0.10 32.26 -22.42
N THR A 854 -0.51 33.41 -22.13
CA THR A 854 -1.75 33.87 -22.76
C THR A 854 -1.74 35.39 -23.00
N ASN A 855 -2.58 35.85 -23.92
CA ASN A 855 -2.73 37.24 -24.33
C ASN A 855 -4.18 37.51 -24.75
N LEU A 856 -4.61 38.77 -24.74
CA LEU A 856 -6.01 39.11 -25.05
C LEU A 856 -6.38 38.87 -26.51
N GLU A 857 -5.40 38.86 -27.42
CA GLU A 857 -5.61 38.70 -28.85
C GLU A 857 -6.07 37.28 -29.19
N LEU A 858 -5.47 36.26 -28.59
CA LEU A 858 -5.74 34.84 -28.88
C LEU A 858 -6.64 34.15 -27.82
N ASP A 859 -6.90 34.79 -26.68
CA ASP A 859 -7.72 34.21 -25.61
C ASP A 859 -9.21 34.60 -25.76
N GLU A 860 -10.09 33.61 -25.90
CA GLU A 860 -11.55 33.78 -25.99
C GLU A 860 -12.23 33.90 -24.62
N THR A 861 -11.47 33.84 -23.53
CA THR A 861 -12.03 33.93 -22.18
C THR A 861 -12.30 35.36 -21.76
N SER A 862 -13.30 35.51 -20.90
CA SER A 862 -13.52 36.73 -20.13
C SER A 862 -13.84 36.31 -18.70
N TRP A 863 -13.07 36.83 -17.75
CA TRP A 863 -13.18 36.48 -16.35
C TRP A 863 -12.77 37.64 -15.44
N ALA A 864 -13.19 37.58 -14.18
CA ALA A 864 -12.88 38.59 -13.18
C ALA A 864 -12.70 37.98 -11.79
N VAL A 865 -11.93 38.65 -10.92
CA VAL A 865 -11.78 38.28 -9.51
C VAL A 865 -12.05 39.49 -8.59
N SER A 866 -12.60 39.23 -7.41
CA SER A 866 -12.98 40.28 -6.45
C SER A 866 -11.82 40.83 -5.62
N ASP A 867 -11.70 42.14 -5.49
CA ASP A 867 -10.64 42.83 -4.76
C ASP A 867 -11.26 43.73 -3.66
N PRO A 868 -11.14 43.39 -2.36
CA PRO A 868 -10.69 42.11 -1.80
C PRO A 868 -11.78 41.03 -1.88
N GLY A 869 -11.40 39.75 -1.84
CA GLY A 869 -12.41 38.70 -1.63
C GLY A 869 -11.98 37.27 -1.92
N ASN A 870 -12.94 36.54 -2.47
CA ASN A 870 -13.05 35.09 -2.51
C ASN A 870 -13.88 34.63 -3.73
N ILE A 871 -14.08 35.51 -4.72
CA ILE A 871 -14.98 35.29 -5.85
C ILE A 871 -14.20 35.34 -7.16
N PHE A 872 -14.36 34.29 -7.96
CA PHE A 872 -14.01 34.24 -9.38
C PHE A 872 -15.29 34.27 -10.21
N CYS A 873 -15.32 35.06 -11.28
CA CYS A 873 -16.43 35.12 -12.22
C CYS A 873 -15.94 34.76 -13.62
N HIS A 874 -16.62 33.83 -14.30
CA HIS A 874 -16.59 33.74 -15.77
C HIS A 874 -17.70 34.64 -16.34
N ILE A 875 -17.41 35.37 -17.42
CA ILE A 875 -18.36 36.24 -18.15
C ILE A 875 -18.37 35.80 -19.62
N ASP A 876 -19.55 35.71 -20.24
CA ASP A 876 -19.68 35.24 -21.64
C ASP A 876 -19.40 36.34 -22.70
N LYS A 877 -19.47 37.61 -22.31
CA LYS A 877 -19.22 38.78 -23.15
C LYS A 877 -17.91 39.48 -22.76
N PRO A 878 -17.13 39.98 -23.73
CA PRO A 878 -15.96 40.81 -23.46
C PRO A 878 -16.35 42.21 -22.93
N TYR A 879 -15.38 42.90 -22.34
CA TYR A 879 -15.46 44.26 -21.82
C TYR A 879 -15.45 45.33 -22.93
N PHE A 880 -16.45 45.26 -23.81
CA PHE A 880 -16.74 46.28 -24.83
C PHE A 880 -17.88 47.20 -24.37
N LYS A 881 -17.97 48.43 -24.87
CA LYS A 881 -19.10 49.35 -24.56
C LYS A 881 -20.42 48.84 -25.13
N ASP A 882 -20.38 48.29 -26.35
CA ASP A 882 -21.58 47.97 -27.11
C ASP A 882 -22.30 46.70 -26.62
N GLN A 883 -21.63 45.82 -25.84
CA GLN A 883 -22.29 44.70 -25.12
C GLN A 883 -23.41 45.15 -24.17
N ALA A 884 -23.45 46.43 -23.77
CA ALA A 884 -24.56 46.98 -23.00
C ALA A 884 -25.92 46.75 -23.70
N LYS A 885 -25.93 46.67 -25.04
CA LYS A 885 -27.11 46.41 -25.89
C LYS A 885 -27.32 44.91 -26.19
N GLU A 886 -26.53 44.02 -25.61
CA GLU A 886 -26.59 42.58 -25.87
C GLU A 886 -27.02 41.80 -24.60
N PRO A 887 -27.54 40.58 -24.71
CA PRO A 887 -27.61 39.66 -23.59
C PRO A 887 -26.22 39.30 -23.06
N SER A 888 -26.10 39.03 -21.76
CA SER A 888 -24.87 38.50 -21.15
C SER A 888 -25.13 37.74 -19.85
N LEU A 889 -24.27 36.75 -19.60
CA LEU A 889 -24.21 35.89 -18.42
C LEU A 889 -22.88 36.09 -17.69
N ALA A 890 -22.92 36.09 -16.36
CA ALA A 890 -21.76 35.91 -15.51
C ALA A 890 -22.02 34.85 -14.45
N VAL A 891 -21.11 33.88 -14.35
CA VAL A 891 -21.13 32.77 -13.40
C VAL A 891 -20.03 33.01 -12.37
N CYS A 892 -20.42 33.46 -11.18
CA CYS A 892 -19.54 33.91 -10.12
C CYS A 892 -19.50 32.91 -8.96
N ILE A 893 -18.36 32.25 -8.80
CA ILE A 893 -18.08 31.18 -7.85
C ILE A 893 -17.45 31.76 -6.59
N GLU A 894 -18.03 31.47 -5.42
CA GLU A 894 -17.48 31.84 -4.12
C GLU A 894 -16.59 30.72 -3.55
N ASN A 895 -15.31 30.70 -3.95
CA ASN A 895 -14.33 29.72 -3.50
C ASN A 895 -12.92 30.34 -3.39
N ASN A 896 -12.30 30.19 -2.21
CA ASN A 896 -10.99 30.79 -1.91
C ASN A 896 -9.86 30.24 -2.79
N ASP A 897 -9.84 28.94 -3.06
CA ASP A 897 -8.72 28.28 -3.76
C ASP A 897 -8.67 28.71 -5.24
N ILE A 898 -9.84 28.68 -5.90
CA ILE A 898 -10.02 29.16 -7.28
C ILE A 898 -9.74 30.67 -7.35
N PHE A 899 -10.29 31.45 -6.41
CA PHE A 899 -10.01 32.88 -6.33
C PHE A 899 -8.51 33.17 -6.23
N ALA A 900 -7.78 32.48 -5.35
CA ALA A 900 -6.36 32.69 -5.15
C ALA A 900 -5.57 32.51 -6.45
N ARG A 901 -5.83 31.43 -7.20
CA ARG A 901 -5.11 31.13 -8.45
C ARG A 901 -5.39 32.09 -9.59
N PHE A 902 -6.63 32.58 -9.71
CA PHE A 902 -6.95 33.63 -10.68
C PHE A 902 -6.46 35.01 -10.21
N ASN A 903 -6.36 35.25 -8.89
CA ASN A 903 -5.81 36.49 -8.34
C ASN A 903 -4.27 36.57 -8.47
N GLU A 904 -3.56 35.44 -8.49
CA GLU A 904 -2.13 35.36 -8.83
C GLU A 904 -1.87 35.75 -10.30
N ILE A 905 -2.72 35.27 -11.23
CA ILE A 905 -2.67 35.72 -12.64
C ILE A 905 -2.98 37.23 -12.72
N ALA A 906 -3.91 37.71 -11.88
CA ALA A 906 -4.28 39.12 -11.75
C ALA A 906 -3.33 39.97 -10.86
N ALA A 907 -2.05 39.60 -10.78
CA ALA A 907 -1.03 40.34 -10.03
C ALA A 907 -0.62 41.65 -10.74
N GLN A 908 -0.49 41.62 -12.08
CA GLN A 908 -0.17 42.79 -12.89
C GLN A 908 -1.44 43.46 -13.42
N LEU A 909 -1.52 44.78 -13.26
CA LEU A 909 -2.71 45.57 -13.54
C LEU A 909 -2.32 46.85 -14.29
N ASP A 910 -3.15 47.23 -15.26
CA ASP A 910 -2.89 48.41 -16.08
C ASP A 910 -2.99 49.70 -15.25
N ASN A 911 -2.21 50.70 -15.62
CA ASN A 911 -2.21 52.01 -14.98
C ASN A 911 -3.61 52.67 -15.04
N CYS A 912 -4.07 53.16 -13.89
CA CYS A 912 -5.35 53.86 -13.76
C CYS A 912 -5.31 55.26 -14.42
N PRO A 913 -6.29 55.64 -15.26
CA PRO A 913 -6.44 56.98 -15.85
C PRO A 913 -7.38 57.94 -15.09
#